data_AF-A0AA43I2X6-F1
#
_entry.id   AF-A0AA43I2X6-F1
#
_cell.length_a   1.000
_cell.length_b   1.000
_cell.length_c   1.000
_cell.angle_alpha   90.00
_cell.angle_beta   90.00
_cell.angle_gamma   90.00
#
_symmetry.space_group_name_H-M   'P 1'
#
loop_
_entity.id
_entity.type
_entity.pdbx_description
1 polymer ?
#
loop_
_entity_poly.entity_id
_entity_poly.type
_entity_poly.pdbx_seq_one_letter_code
_entity_poly.pdbx_strand_id
1 'polypeptide(L)'
;MKKTILPILFILLLFSACSDDEKKEVVMQQYVFNVTTESNSTDKAPRYILAVYDTDGNPQNVFSASNRMEQTQSTFTVNLDIAKTYTCLFWADYGEVGSANNFYNASDLKAVTMNKTAKPTDAFSGIVTTSITKDKYDVKLSHAVARIDYVETDDVGAGKTLTVAYSVNYSSLNVLDGTAVSGSGKDERSFSLTETTGKLISDYIFAPKESARMDVTLQMGNTSSREIKNVPHQVNKRTKIQGEYLNTQATMEVAMDDKWNEVEGEGGKVTYFPKWVCKDLANWSGGSNDFQNPNSQFSIHRMMETPNLVAFWEPQFGSDPETCSNANYRFPLRDLMAEAEKMYRFFRDELKFAEKGNSLSDDYRLILFFYYSDEGTVYGGSADDKVGAMWITPNRVKNAPYGAIAHEMGHAFQEIVRFDKGRNFPGGSIFEMTSQYMLWQYYSNWIVFENYHLTDFMKKNHYAFLHETNMYHSPFVLEYWASLHGNDVIGNLWRSVQGQEDIVSTYKRYAGLTQTAFNDELHRGYLRFMTWDMDRIRTVSTPYINQHKTKLDALDDGWYQVAKENCPQNYGYNGIRLEVPEAGTKVTLDFKGVAGATGYSAYNLDKAGWRYGFMALTSTGERVYSETYAEKEGQATFTVPEKTTYLWVVVMGAPTSHATLNSSRVEEWPYQIKLTGTTIIQ
;
A
#
# COMPACT_ATOMS: atom_id res chain seq x y z
N MET A 1 26.37 37.56 -6.37
CA MET A 1 25.70 37.84 -7.66
C MET A 1 24.86 36.63 -8.03
N LYS A 2 23.53 36.82 -8.07
CA LYS A 2 22.53 35.78 -8.36
C LYS A 2 22.65 35.32 -9.82
N LYS A 3 22.71 34.01 -10.07
CA LYS A 3 22.45 33.42 -11.40
C LYS A 3 21.06 32.82 -11.37
N THR A 4 20.14 33.48 -12.07
CA THR A 4 18.76 33.05 -12.29
C THR A 4 18.75 31.93 -13.32
N ILE A 5 18.18 30.77 -12.97
CA ILE A 5 17.86 29.69 -13.91
C ILE A 5 16.43 29.98 -14.41
N LEU A 6 16.29 30.13 -15.73
CA LEU A 6 15.03 30.37 -16.43
C LEU A 6 14.41 29.02 -16.83
N PRO A 7 13.10 28.77 -16.65
CA PRO A 7 12.45 27.57 -17.18
C PRO A 7 12.19 27.75 -18.69
N ILE A 8 12.44 26.68 -19.45
CA ILE A 8 12.27 26.60 -20.90
C ILE A 8 10.78 26.47 -21.22
N LEU A 9 10.21 27.49 -21.88
CA LEU A 9 8.85 27.49 -22.42
C LEU A 9 8.91 27.11 -23.90
N PHE A 10 8.36 25.96 -24.28
CA PHE A 10 8.24 25.54 -25.68
C PHE A 10 7.01 26.20 -26.30
N ILE A 11 7.21 27.19 -27.18
CA ILE A 11 6.15 27.83 -27.98
C ILE A 11 6.19 27.23 -29.39
N LEU A 12 5.10 26.62 -29.83
CA LEU A 12 4.92 26.17 -31.22
C LEU A 12 4.27 27.31 -32.02
N LEU A 13 5.01 27.95 -32.93
CA LEU A 13 4.53 28.96 -33.87
C LEU A 13 4.24 28.32 -35.23
N LEU A 14 3.02 28.47 -35.75
CA LEU A 14 2.65 28.18 -37.13
C LEU A 14 2.12 29.46 -37.79
N PHE A 15 2.73 29.84 -38.91
CA PHE A 15 2.33 30.98 -39.75
C PHE A 15 1.35 30.55 -40.85
N SER A 16 0.32 31.37 -41.11
CA SER A 16 -0.31 31.52 -42.43
C SER A 16 -1.16 32.81 -42.54
N ALA A 17 -0.79 33.62 -43.53
CA ALA A 17 -1.34 34.83 -44.18
C ALA A 17 -2.78 35.37 -43.92
N CYS A 18 -2.83 36.71 -43.73
CA CYS A 18 -3.77 37.77 -44.18
C CYS A 18 -5.30 37.62 -44.03
N SER A 19 -5.88 38.38 -43.08
CA SER A 19 -6.84 39.48 -43.31
C SER A 19 -7.12 40.21 -41.99
N ASP A 20 -7.12 41.55 -42.00
CA ASP A 20 -7.40 42.42 -40.85
C ASP A 20 -8.82 42.22 -40.30
N ASP A 21 -8.91 41.39 -39.26
CA ASP A 21 -9.83 41.55 -38.14
C ASP A 21 -8.91 41.42 -36.91
N GLU A 22 -9.07 42.26 -35.88
CA GLU A 22 -8.38 42.10 -34.59
C GLU A 22 -8.78 40.76 -33.94
N LYS A 23 -8.17 39.67 -34.40
CA LYS A 23 -8.23 38.36 -33.76
C LYS A 23 -7.39 38.49 -32.50
N LYS A 24 -8.06 38.59 -31.34
CA LYS A 24 -7.42 38.31 -30.05
C LYS A 24 -6.64 37.01 -30.22
N GLU A 25 -5.33 37.08 -30.05
CA GLU A 25 -4.44 35.94 -30.22
C GLU A 25 -4.85 34.87 -29.20
N VAL A 26 -5.36 33.73 -29.69
CA VAL A 26 -5.78 32.61 -28.84
C VAL A 26 -4.52 31.90 -28.37
N VAL A 27 -4.08 32.21 -27.16
CA VAL A 27 -2.93 31.54 -26.55
C VAL A 27 -3.44 30.31 -25.81
N MET A 28 -3.16 29.14 -26.38
CA MET A 28 -3.48 27.85 -25.77
C MET A 28 -2.34 27.41 -24.87
N GLN A 29 -2.66 26.98 -23.66
CA GLN A 29 -1.70 26.38 -22.73
C GLN A 29 -2.19 25.00 -22.28
N GLN A 30 -1.23 24.09 -22.10
CA GLN A 30 -1.47 22.78 -21.53
C GLN A 30 -1.56 22.86 -20.00
N TYR A 31 -2.56 22.21 -19.43
CA TYR A 31 -2.83 22.16 -18.00
C TYR A 31 -3.01 20.73 -17.54
N VAL A 32 -2.57 20.47 -16.30
CA VAL A 32 -2.67 19.16 -15.68
C VAL A 32 -3.54 19.24 -14.42
N PHE A 33 -4.61 18.46 -14.38
CA PHE A 33 -5.41 18.24 -13.17
C PHE A 33 -5.02 16.91 -12.54
N ASN A 34 -4.55 16.95 -11.29
CA ASN A 34 -4.34 15.76 -10.46
C ASN A 34 -5.54 15.57 -9.55
N VAL A 35 -6.27 14.47 -9.72
CA VAL A 35 -7.52 14.20 -9.02
C VAL A 35 -7.28 13.23 -7.87
N THR A 36 -7.73 13.58 -6.68
CA THR A 36 -7.70 12.70 -5.50
C THR A 36 -9.12 12.56 -4.93
N THR A 37 -9.44 11.41 -4.35
CA THR A 37 -10.73 11.15 -3.70
C THR A 37 -10.55 11.02 -2.20
N GLU A 38 -11.58 11.34 -1.41
CA GLU A 38 -11.55 11.20 0.06
C GLU A 38 -11.52 9.75 0.58
N SER A 39 -11.79 8.74 -0.27
CA SER A 39 -11.68 7.33 0.09
C SER A 39 -10.35 6.70 -0.34
N ASN A 40 -9.84 5.77 0.47
CA ASN A 40 -8.64 4.97 0.17
C ASN A 40 -9.00 3.47 0.06
N SER A 41 -10.03 3.11 -0.72
CA SER A 41 -10.27 1.70 -1.04
C SER A 41 -9.17 1.18 -1.97
N THR A 42 -8.53 0.08 -1.59
CA THR A 42 -7.40 -0.54 -2.30
C THR A 42 -7.80 -1.60 -3.32
N ASP A 43 -9.09 -1.96 -3.40
CA ASP A 43 -9.51 -3.19 -4.09
C ASP A 43 -9.82 -2.96 -5.58
N LYS A 44 -10.08 -1.71 -5.97
CA LYS A 44 -10.35 -1.34 -7.37
C LYS A 44 -9.98 0.12 -7.63
N ALA A 45 -9.19 0.37 -8.67
CA ALA A 45 -8.87 1.73 -9.09
C ALA A 45 -10.17 2.48 -9.52
N PRO A 46 -10.37 3.74 -9.10
CA PRO A 46 -11.53 4.50 -9.55
C PRO A 46 -11.51 4.77 -11.06
N ARG A 47 -12.71 4.84 -11.63
CA ARG A 47 -13.01 5.43 -12.93
C ARG A 47 -13.16 6.93 -12.76
N TYR A 48 -12.36 7.72 -13.48
CA TYR A 48 -12.37 9.18 -13.42
C TYR A 48 -12.99 9.77 -14.69
N ILE A 49 -13.79 10.82 -14.53
CA ILE A 49 -14.41 11.58 -15.62
C ILE A 49 -14.19 13.07 -15.39
N LEU A 50 -13.79 13.79 -16.44
CA LEU A 50 -13.72 15.24 -16.49
C LEU A 50 -14.61 15.75 -17.63
N ALA A 51 -15.47 16.73 -17.36
CA ALA A 51 -16.19 17.49 -18.38
C ALA A 51 -15.91 19.00 -18.26
N VAL A 52 -15.61 19.67 -19.38
CA VAL A 52 -15.21 21.08 -19.42
C VAL A 52 -16.26 21.95 -20.09
N TYR A 53 -16.58 23.08 -19.47
CA TYR A 53 -17.54 24.08 -19.94
C TYR A 53 -16.94 25.48 -19.89
N ASP A 54 -17.47 26.41 -20.68
CA ASP A 54 -17.21 27.84 -20.51
C ASP A 54 -18.12 28.43 -19.40
N THR A 55 -17.97 29.73 -19.12
CA THR A 55 -18.76 30.45 -18.12
C THR A 55 -20.25 30.53 -18.42
N ASP A 56 -20.63 30.37 -19.70
CA ASP A 56 -22.03 30.36 -20.13
C ASP A 56 -22.63 28.94 -20.06
N GLY A 57 -21.82 27.95 -19.68
CA GLY A 57 -22.20 26.57 -19.52
C GLY A 57 -22.15 25.75 -20.81
N ASN A 58 -21.58 26.28 -21.90
CA ASN A 58 -21.44 25.58 -23.17
C ASN A 58 -20.26 24.59 -23.12
N PRO A 59 -20.42 23.37 -23.66
CA PRO A 59 -19.37 22.35 -23.66
C PRO A 59 -18.15 22.79 -24.48
N GLN A 60 -16.94 22.57 -23.95
CA GLN A 60 -15.68 22.94 -24.60
C GLN A 60 -14.93 21.70 -25.06
N ASN A 61 -14.79 21.51 -26.38
CA ASN A 61 -14.19 20.32 -26.98
C ASN A 61 -12.66 20.27 -26.84
N VAL A 62 -12.18 20.04 -25.62
CA VAL A 62 -10.76 20.07 -25.27
C VAL A 62 -10.08 18.68 -25.38
N PHE A 63 -10.83 17.63 -25.72
CA PHE A 63 -10.35 16.26 -25.91
C PHE A 63 -10.83 15.68 -27.25
N SER A 64 -9.99 15.53 -28.28
CA SER A 64 -10.35 14.81 -29.53
C SER A 64 -11.81 15.01 -30.01
N ALA A 65 -12.26 16.28 -30.12
CA ALA A 65 -13.63 16.69 -30.46
C ALA A 65 -14.76 16.38 -29.43
N SER A 66 -14.40 16.20 -28.16
CA SER A 66 -15.28 15.97 -27.02
C SER A 66 -14.93 16.94 -25.89
N ASN A 67 -15.94 17.36 -25.12
CA ASN A 67 -15.74 18.14 -23.89
C ASN A 67 -15.50 17.27 -22.65
N ARG A 68 -15.53 15.95 -22.83
CA ARG A 68 -15.48 14.95 -21.77
C ARG A 68 -14.40 13.91 -22.04
N MET A 69 -13.71 13.50 -20.97
CA MET A 69 -12.79 12.36 -20.97
C MET A 69 -13.13 11.43 -19.81
N GLU A 70 -13.03 10.12 -20.05
CA GLU A 70 -13.23 9.05 -19.07
C GLU A 70 -12.06 8.08 -19.13
N GLN A 71 -11.47 7.76 -17.98
CA GLN A 71 -10.23 7.00 -17.89
C GLN A 71 -10.03 6.39 -16.49
N THR A 72 -8.97 5.60 -16.32
CA THR A 72 -8.55 5.05 -15.02
C THR A 72 -7.42 5.83 -14.37
N GLN A 73 -6.73 6.70 -15.12
CA GLN A 73 -5.70 7.58 -14.57
C GLN A 73 -6.33 8.74 -13.81
N SER A 74 -5.76 9.07 -12.65
CA SER A 74 -6.17 10.21 -11.83
C SER A 74 -5.71 11.57 -12.37
N THR A 75 -5.03 11.61 -13.53
CA THR A 75 -4.47 12.82 -14.10
C THR A 75 -5.10 13.16 -15.46
N PHE A 76 -5.67 14.35 -15.59
CA PHE A 76 -6.18 14.87 -16.87
C PHE A 76 -5.25 15.93 -17.44
N THR A 77 -4.96 15.84 -18.73
CA THR A 77 -4.23 16.88 -19.47
C THR A 77 -5.18 17.56 -20.45
N VAL A 78 -5.33 18.88 -20.34
CA VAL A 78 -6.19 19.68 -21.21
C VAL A 78 -5.42 20.84 -21.83
N ASN A 79 -5.81 21.27 -23.03
CA ASN A 79 -5.33 22.51 -23.62
C ASN A 79 -6.46 23.54 -23.54
N LEU A 80 -6.24 24.65 -22.86
CA LEU A 80 -7.26 25.69 -22.65
C LEU A 80 -6.72 27.08 -23.03
N ASP A 81 -7.62 27.98 -23.43
CA ASP A 81 -7.31 29.38 -23.78
C ASP A 81 -7.10 30.18 -22.49
N ILE A 82 -5.90 30.75 -22.33
CA ILE A 82 -5.53 31.46 -21.10
C ILE A 82 -6.38 32.71 -20.83
N ALA A 83 -7.02 33.26 -21.87
CA ALA A 83 -7.86 34.45 -21.75
C ALA A 83 -9.29 34.14 -21.32
N LYS A 84 -9.65 32.86 -21.16
CA LYS A 84 -11.00 32.40 -20.82
C LYS A 84 -11.05 31.78 -19.43
N THR A 85 -12.24 31.83 -18.85
CA THR A 85 -12.57 31.12 -17.62
C THR A 85 -13.38 29.88 -17.96
N TYR A 86 -13.10 28.79 -17.26
CA TYR A 86 -13.74 27.50 -17.48
C TYR A 86 -14.34 26.96 -16.18
N THR A 87 -15.37 26.14 -16.35
CA THR A 87 -15.93 25.29 -15.31
C THR A 87 -15.64 23.83 -15.65
N CYS A 88 -14.80 23.21 -14.82
CA CYS A 88 -14.42 21.80 -14.93
C CYS A 88 -15.20 21.00 -13.89
N LEU A 89 -16.03 20.05 -14.35
CA LEU A 89 -16.76 19.11 -13.50
C LEU A 89 -16.01 17.79 -13.46
N PHE A 90 -15.80 17.26 -12.26
CA PHE A 90 -15.10 16.01 -12.02
C PHE A 90 -16.04 14.99 -11.38
N TRP A 91 -15.87 13.74 -11.78
CA TRP A 91 -16.55 12.59 -11.19
C TRP A 91 -15.57 11.43 -11.03
N ALA A 92 -15.69 10.70 -9.93
CA ALA A 92 -15.02 9.43 -9.76
C ALA A 92 -15.96 8.39 -9.15
N ASP A 93 -15.88 7.15 -9.61
CA ASP A 93 -16.60 6.01 -9.01
C ASP A 93 -15.83 4.70 -9.25
N TYR A 94 -16.38 3.57 -8.81
CA TYR A 94 -15.74 2.26 -8.97
C TYR A 94 -16.30 1.46 -10.16
N GLY A 95 -16.81 2.15 -11.19
CA GLY A 95 -17.26 1.58 -12.46
C GLY A 95 -16.10 1.19 -13.38
N GLU A 96 -16.45 0.65 -14.56
CA GLU A 96 -15.53 0.31 -15.64
C GLU A 96 -15.61 1.35 -16.76
N VAL A 97 -14.46 1.80 -17.27
CA VAL A 97 -14.40 2.78 -18.36
C VAL A 97 -15.17 2.29 -19.58
N GLY A 98 -16.13 3.09 -20.05
CA GLY A 98 -16.93 2.79 -21.25
C GLY A 98 -18.04 1.75 -21.06
N SER A 99 -18.26 1.25 -19.84
CA SER A 99 -19.33 0.29 -19.56
C SER A 99 -20.68 0.97 -19.33
N ALA A 100 -21.72 0.48 -20.01
CA ALA A 100 -23.11 0.90 -19.77
C ALA A 100 -23.72 0.25 -18.51
N ASN A 101 -23.06 -0.77 -17.95
CA ASN A 101 -23.54 -1.53 -16.79
C ASN A 101 -23.07 -0.94 -15.45
N ASN A 102 -22.41 0.21 -15.47
CA ASN A 102 -21.97 0.88 -14.26
C ASN A 102 -23.14 1.32 -13.40
N PHE A 103 -22.96 1.26 -12.07
CA PHE A 103 -23.96 1.72 -11.12
C PHE A 103 -24.30 3.20 -11.31
N TYR A 104 -23.31 4.04 -11.63
CA TYR A 104 -23.54 5.42 -12.02
C TYR A 104 -23.40 5.60 -13.54
N ASN A 105 -24.47 6.08 -14.16
CA ASN A 105 -24.43 6.59 -15.51
C ASN A 105 -24.05 8.08 -15.45
N ALA A 106 -22.75 8.33 -15.62
CA ALA A 106 -22.11 9.64 -15.63
C ALA A 106 -21.74 10.08 -17.07
N SER A 107 -22.62 9.81 -18.03
CA SER A 107 -22.48 10.30 -19.41
C SER A 107 -22.68 11.82 -19.48
N ASP A 108 -23.59 12.36 -18.67
CA ASP A 108 -23.77 13.79 -18.43
C ASP A 108 -23.54 14.11 -16.94
N LEU A 109 -22.49 14.88 -16.63
CA LEU A 109 -22.19 15.27 -15.24
C LEU A 109 -23.19 16.29 -14.67
N LYS A 110 -24.03 16.92 -15.50
CA LYS A 110 -25.14 17.76 -15.01
C LYS A 110 -26.41 16.95 -14.71
N ALA A 111 -26.43 15.65 -15.03
CA ALA A 111 -27.58 14.77 -14.82
C ALA A 111 -27.13 13.30 -14.60
N VAL A 112 -26.26 13.06 -13.62
CA VAL A 112 -25.79 11.70 -13.29
C VAL A 112 -26.96 10.88 -12.76
N THR A 113 -27.16 9.66 -13.27
CA THR A 113 -28.25 8.75 -12.86
C THR A 113 -27.71 7.44 -12.29
N MET A 114 -28.57 6.65 -11.61
CA MET A 114 -28.20 5.35 -11.04
C MET A 114 -28.82 4.18 -11.81
N ASN A 115 -28.01 3.21 -12.22
CA ASN A 115 -28.45 1.88 -12.65
C ASN A 115 -28.59 0.95 -11.44
N LYS A 116 -29.80 0.89 -10.90
CA LYS A 116 -30.12 0.22 -9.62
C LYS A 116 -30.03 -1.31 -9.67
N THR A 117 -29.83 -1.92 -10.84
CA THR A 117 -29.59 -3.37 -10.95
C THR A 117 -28.12 -3.75 -10.77
N ALA A 118 -27.21 -2.77 -10.84
CA ALA A 118 -25.79 -2.98 -10.55
C ALA A 118 -25.54 -2.88 -9.03
N LYS A 119 -24.42 -3.45 -8.57
CA LYS A 119 -24.02 -3.37 -7.16
C LYS A 119 -23.77 -1.89 -6.78
N PRO A 120 -24.35 -1.38 -5.68
CA PRO A 120 -24.06 -0.03 -5.21
C PRO A 120 -22.58 0.14 -4.90
N THR A 121 -22.04 1.29 -5.28
CA THR A 121 -20.66 1.68 -4.96
C THR A 121 -20.62 3.12 -4.53
N ASP A 122 -19.54 3.51 -3.85
CA ASP A 122 -19.27 4.91 -3.55
C ASP A 122 -19.01 5.73 -4.84
N ALA A 123 -19.16 7.05 -4.74
CA ALA A 123 -18.87 8.00 -5.81
C ALA A 123 -18.47 9.37 -5.26
N PHE A 124 -17.68 10.10 -6.05
CA PHE A 124 -17.08 11.37 -5.70
C PHE A 124 -17.32 12.39 -6.80
N SER A 125 -17.40 13.66 -6.41
CA SER A 125 -17.50 14.75 -7.37
C SER A 125 -16.75 15.97 -6.90
N GLY A 126 -16.46 16.87 -7.84
CA GLY A 126 -15.75 18.10 -7.56
C GLY A 126 -15.89 19.09 -8.72
N ILE A 127 -15.65 20.36 -8.42
CA ILE A 127 -15.78 21.46 -9.36
C ILE A 127 -14.56 22.36 -9.24
N VAL A 128 -14.00 22.74 -10.38
CA VAL A 128 -13.01 23.82 -10.46
C VAL A 128 -13.56 24.89 -11.39
N THR A 129 -13.79 26.09 -10.83
CA THR A 129 -14.09 27.30 -11.60
C THR A 129 -12.94 28.27 -11.40
N THR A 130 -12.11 28.46 -12.42
CA THR A 130 -10.95 29.34 -12.28
C THR A 130 -10.54 29.98 -13.60
N SER A 131 -10.07 31.22 -13.53
CA SER A 131 -9.25 31.82 -14.57
C SER A 131 -7.88 31.16 -14.50
N ILE A 132 -7.40 30.64 -15.62
CA ILE A 132 -6.27 29.73 -15.58
C ILE A 132 -4.98 30.51 -15.31
N THR A 133 -4.37 30.26 -14.16
CA THR A 133 -3.25 31.04 -13.60
C THR A 133 -2.05 30.15 -13.27
N LYS A 134 -2.19 28.83 -13.37
CA LYS A 134 -1.18 27.81 -13.04
C LYS A 134 -1.20 26.72 -14.09
N ASP A 135 -0.08 26.05 -14.31
CA ASP A 135 0.08 24.89 -15.20
C ASP A 135 -0.44 23.58 -14.57
N LYS A 136 -0.60 23.54 -13.24
CA LYS A 136 -1.06 22.38 -12.48
C LYS A 136 -2.11 22.73 -11.42
N TYR A 137 -3.07 21.83 -11.25
CA TYR A 137 -4.15 21.93 -10.27
C TYR A 137 -4.37 20.59 -9.55
N ASP A 138 -4.33 20.61 -8.23
CA ASP A 138 -4.71 19.45 -7.41
C ASP A 138 -6.19 19.57 -7.04
N VAL A 139 -6.98 18.56 -7.39
CA VAL A 139 -8.43 18.53 -7.26
C VAL A 139 -8.82 17.40 -6.31
N LYS A 140 -9.22 17.76 -5.09
CA LYS A 140 -9.76 16.82 -4.10
C LYS A 140 -11.27 16.70 -4.32
N LEU A 141 -11.76 15.49 -4.56
CA LEU A 141 -13.17 15.17 -4.71
C LEU A 141 -13.73 14.67 -3.38
N SER A 142 -14.92 15.15 -3.03
CA SER A 142 -15.69 14.69 -1.86
C SER A 142 -16.82 13.77 -2.30
N HIS A 143 -17.39 13.00 -1.37
CA HIS A 143 -18.46 12.06 -1.69
C HIS A 143 -19.67 12.77 -2.33
N ALA A 144 -20.10 12.24 -3.47
CA ALA A 144 -21.24 12.74 -4.25
C ALA A 144 -22.57 12.14 -3.79
N VAL A 145 -22.52 11.21 -2.84
CA VAL A 145 -23.65 10.41 -2.36
C VAL A 145 -23.76 10.48 -0.84
N ALA A 146 -24.90 10.07 -0.31
CA ALA A 146 -25.04 9.64 1.08
C ALA A 146 -24.85 8.13 1.16
N ARG A 147 -24.23 7.66 2.24
CA ARG A 147 -24.06 6.23 2.53
C ARG A 147 -25.05 5.82 3.61
N ILE A 148 -25.76 4.71 3.41
CA ILE A 148 -26.66 4.14 4.40
C ILE A 148 -26.15 2.76 4.79
N ASP A 149 -25.80 2.59 6.06
CA ASP A 149 -25.30 1.34 6.62
C ASP A 149 -26.42 0.60 7.36
N TYR A 150 -26.61 -0.67 7.01
CA TYR A 150 -27.57 -1.57 7.64
C TYR A 150 -26.83 -2.53 8.56
N VAL A 151 -27.06 -2.42 9.87
CA VAL A 151 -26.26 -3.09 10.91
C VAL A 151 -27.11 -4.00 11.76
N GLU A 152 -26.92 -5.31 11.61
CA GLU A 152 -27.55 -6.32 12.43
C GLU A 152 -26.85 -6.43 13.78
N THR A 153 -27.63 -6.49 14.86
CA THR A 153 -27.13 -6.66 16.24
C THR A 153 -27.25 -8.09 16.76
N ASP A 154 -28.04 -8.93 16.10
CA ASP A 154 -28.15 -10.37 16.36
C ASP A 154 -27.64 -11.16 15.14
N ASP A 155 -28.35 -12.18 14.67
CA ASP A 155 -27.98 -12.97 13.49
C ASP A 155 -29.19 -13.17 12.57
N VAL A 156 -29.08 -12.73 11.31
CA VAL A 156 -30.15 -12.95 10.30
C VAL A 156 -30.09 -14.33 9.66
N GLY A 157 -28.98 -15.06 9.83
CA GLY A 157 -28.66 -16.30 9.16
C GLY A 157 -28.17 -16.10 7.72
N ALA A 158 -27.46 -17.10 7.19
CA ALA A 158 -26.85 -17.03 5.85
C ALA A 158 -27.89 -17.01 4.71
N GLY A 159 -27.53 -16.35 3.61
CA GLY A 159 -28.27 -16.39 2.35
C GLY A 159 -29.58 -15.60 2.33
N LYS A 160 -29.74 -14.61 3.22
CA LYS A 160 -30.90 -13.72 3.25
C LYS A 160 -30.81 -12.62 2.22
N THR A 161 -31.96 -12.01 1.93
CA THR A 161 -32.07 -10.81 1.09
C THR A 161 -32.66 -9.68 1.92
N LEU A 162 -32.04 -8.50 1.92
CA LEU A 162 -32.61 -7.29 2.49
C LEU A 162 -33.23 -6.46 1.37
N THR A 163 -34.55 -6.26 1.42
CA THR A 163 -35.25 -5.29 0.57
C THR A 163 -35.46 -4.00 1.34
N VAL A 164 -35.13 -2.88 0.70
CA VAL A 164 -35.23 -1.53 1.25
C VAL A 164 -36.04 -0.68 0.28
N ALA A 165 -37.03 0.05 0.79
CA ALA A 165 -37.75 1.08 0.05
C ALA A 165 -37.62 2.45 0.72
N TYR A 166 -37.05 3.41 0.01
CA TYR A 166 -36.98 4.81 0.42
C TYR A 166 -38.24 5.55 -0.04
N SER A 167 -38.83 6.34 0.85
CA SER A 167 -39.99 7.19 0.50
C SER A 167 -39.68 8.31 -0.48
N VAL A 168 -38.38 8.65 -0.66
CA VAL A 168 -37.91 9.64 -1.62
C VAL A 168 -37.03 8.95 -2.66
N ASN A 169 -37.33 9.16 -3.94
CA ASN A 169 -36.53 8.68 -5.05
C ASN A 169 -35.72 9.84 -5.64
N TYR A 170 -34.40 9.85 -5.48
CA TYR A 170 -33.54 10.81 -6.17
C TYR A 170 -33.13 10.24 -7.53
N SER A 171 -33.72 10.78 -8.60
CA SER A 171 -33.55 10.26 -9.96
C SER A 171 -32.22 10.65 -10.58
N SER A 172 -31.67 11.81 -10.22
CA SER A 172 -30.40 12.29 -10.77
C SER A 172 -29.67 13.27 -9.84
N LEU A 173 -28.39 13.45 -10.08
CA LEU A 173 -27.53 14.45 -9.43
C LEU A 173 -26.91 15.38 -10.48
N ASN A 174 -27.00 16.69 -10.23
CA ASN A 174 -26.28 17.69 -11.00
C ASN A 174 -24.97 18.03 -10.28
N VAL A 175 -23.81 17.66 -10.87
CA VAL A 175 -22.50 17.94 -10.26
C VAL A 175 -22.20 19.43 -10.19
N LEU A 176 -22.74 20.26 -11.10
CA LEU A 176 -22.45 21.70 -11.17
C LEU A 176 -22.94 22.46 -9.93
N ASP A 177 -24.11 22.11 -9.42
CA ASP A 177 -24.73 22.80 -8.27
C ASP A 177 -24.95 21.86 -7.08
N GLY A 178 -24.67 20.56 -7.24
CA GLY A 178 -24.87 19.51 -6.26
C GLY A 178 -26.34 19.21 -5.94
N THR A 179 -27.26 19.55 -6.85
CA THR A 179 -28.69 19.32 -6.66
C THR A 179 -29.06 17.87 -6.96
N ALA A 180 -29.64 17.19 -5.97
CA ALA A 180 -30.28 15.89 -6.17
C ALA A 180 -31.75 16.11 -6.58
N VAL A 181 -32.13 15.67 -7.78
CA VAL A 181 -33.48 15.82 -8.34
C VAL A 181 -34.36 14.67 -7.86
N SER A 182 -35.52 14.98 -7.28
CA SER A 182 -36.50 13.97 -6.87
C SER A 182 -37.34 13.51 -8.07
N GLY A 183 -37.43 12.19 -8.26
CA GLY A 183 -38.36 11.53 -9.17
C GLY A 183 -39.68 11.14 -8.49
N SER A 184 -40.56 10.50 -9.24
CA SER A 184 -41.83 9.98 -8.72
C SER A 184 -41.66 8.63 -8.01
N GLY A 185 -42.49 8.39 -6.98
CA GLY A 185 -42.61 7.09 -6.31
C GLY A 185 -41.51 6.80 -5.28
N LYS A 186 -41.58 5.61 -4.68
CA LYS A 186 -40.54 5.09 -3.78
C LYS A 186 -39.34 4.56 -4.57
N ASP A 187 -38.16 4.60 -3.97
CA ASP A 187 -36.96 3.94 -4.50
C ASP A 187 -36.76 2.62 -3.77
N GLU A 188 -37.03 1.50 -4.44
CA GLU A 188 -36.92 0.15 -3.88
C GLU A 188 -35.70 -0.60 -4.43
N ARG A 189 -34.97 -1.28 -3.54
CA ARG A 189 -33.73 -2.02 -3.82
C ARG A 189 -33.70 -3.32 -3.03
N SER A 190 -33.08 -4.36 -3.58
CA SER A 190 -32.89 -5.64 -2.91
C SER A 190 -31.43 -6.06 -2.94
N PHE A 191 -30.90 -6.46 -1.79
CA PHE A 191 -29.51 -6.85 -1.59
C PHE A 191 -29.41 -8.29 -1.13
N SER A 192 -28.69 -9.12 -1.87
CA SER A 192 -28.28 -10.45 -1.38
C SER A 192 -27.15 -10.28 -0.36
N LEU A 193 -27.36 -10.79 0.86
CA LEU A 193 -26.44 -10.60 1.96
C LEU A 193 -25.41 -11.74 2.02
N THR A 194 -24.15 -11.37 2.24
CA THR A 194 -23.06 -12.31 2.56
C THR A 194 -22.82 -12.42 4.06
N GLU A 195 -22.91 -11.29 4.76
CA GLU A 195 -22.80 -11.21 6.21
C GLU A 195 -24.11 -11.60 6.90
N THR A 196 -24.00 -12.18 8.10
CA THR A 196 -25.17 -12.59 8.90
C THR A 196 -25.35 -11.78 10.18
N THR A 197 -24.34 -11.04 10.61
CA THR A 197 -24.35 -10.16 11.78
C THR A 197 -23.46 -8.94 11.51
N GLY A 198 -23.56 -7.88 12.33
CA GLY A 198 -22.82 -6.64 12.11
C GLY A 198 -23.28 -5.91 10.84
N LYS A 199 -22.34 -5.28 10.12
CA LYS A 199 -22.68 -4.54 8.90
C LYS A 199 -23.10 -5.49 7.78
N LEU A 200 -24.40 -5.57 7.51
CA LEU A 200 -24.95 -6.43 6.46
C LEU A 200 -24.62 -5.91 5.06
N ILE A 201 -24.84 -4.62 4.82
CA ILE A 201 -24.59 -3.97 3.52
C ILE A 201 -24.53 -2.45 3.68
N SER A 202 -23.85 -1.79 2.75
CA SER A 202 -23.90 -0.34 2.56
C SER A 202 -24.62 -0.03 1.24
N ASP A 203 -25.63 0.82 1.29
CA ASP A 203 -26.25 1.41 0.10
C ASP A 203 -25.78 2.85 -0.11
N TYR A 204 -25.85 3.31 -1.35
CA TYR A 204 -25.42 4.64 -1.76
C TYR A 204 -26.54 5.31 -2.55
N ILE A 205 -26.94 6.50 -2.10
CA ILE A 205 -28.03 7.27 -2.71
C ILE A 205 -27.58 8.70 -2.98
N PHE A 206 -28.15 9.33 -4.01
CA PHE A 206 -28.08 10.79 -4.10
C PHE A 206 -28.84 11.42 -2.93
N ALA A 207 -28.37 12.56 -2.47
CA ALA A 207 -28.94 13.25 -1.32
C ALA A 207 -28.73 14.77 -1.44
N PRO A 208 -29.57 15.59 -0.80
CA PRO A 208 -29.41 17.03 -0.79
C PRO A 208 -28.18 17.47 0.02
N LYS A 209 -27.70 18.69 -0.26
CA LYS A 209 -26.62 19.35 0.49
C LYS A 209 -26.98 19.61 1.94
N GLU A 210 -28.22 20.02 2.19
CA GLU A 210 -28.75 20.20 3.53
C GLU A 210 -29.38 18.90 4.02
N SER A 211 -29.32 18.68 5.34
CA SER A 211 -29.92 17.48 5.94
C SER A 211 -31.42 17.39 5.65
N ALA A 212 -31.83 16.27 5.06
CA ALA A 212 -33.22 15.95 4.80
C ALA A 212 -33.66 14.72 5.60
N ARG A 213 -34.96 14.41 5.52
CA ARG A 213 -35.60 13.28 6.21
C ARG A 213 -36.38 12.45 5.20
N MET A 214 -36.28 11.14 5.30
CA MET A 214 -37.11 10.20 4.56
C MET A 214 -37.54 9.03 5.44
N ASP A 215 -38.68 8.45 5.12
CA ASP A 215 -39.06 7.15 5.68
C ASP A 215 -38.37 6.03 4.89
N VAL A 216 -37.92 4.99 5.60
CA VAL A 216 -37.25 3.81 5.06
C VAL A 216 -38.02 2.57 5.47
N THR A 217 -38.49 1.78 4.50
CA THR A 217 -39.15 0.50 4.75
C THR A 217 -38.15 -0.64 4.51
N LEU A 218 -38.01 -1.54 5.47
CA LEU A 218 -37.11 -2.70 5.45
C LEU A 218 -37.91 -4.00 5.41
N GLN A 219 -37.42 -4.99 4.67
CA GLN A 219 -37.97 -6.34 4.67
C GLN A 219 -36.83 -7.36 4.53
N MET A 220 -36.79 -8.36 5.42
CA MET A 220 -35.75 -9.39 5.43
C MET A 220 -36.30 -10.72 4.88
N GLY A 221 -35.91 -11.08 3.66
CA GLY A 221 -36.49 -12.24 2.96
C GLY A 221 -38.01 -12.12 2.85
N ASN A 222 -38.73 -13.16 3.28
CA ASN A 222 -40.20 -13.20 3.24
C ASN A 222 -40.87 -12.77 4.56
N THR A 223 -40.17 -12.01 5.42
CA THR A 223 -40.76 -11.49 6.67
C THR A 223 -41.67 -10.29 6.42
N SER A 224 -42.41 -9.86 7.45
CA SER A 224 -43.19 -8.63 7.43
C SER A 224 -42.28 -7.40 7.29
N SER A 225 -42.70 -6.43 6.49
CA SER A 225 -41.98 -5.16 6.34
C SER A 225 -42.04 -4.31 7.61
N ARG A 226 -40.99 -3.54 7.86
CA ARG A 226 -40.86 -2.58 8.95
C ARG A 226 -40.58 -1.19 8.41
N GLU A 227 -41.36 -0.19 8.81
CA GLU A 227 -41.11 1.20 8.46
C GLU A 227 -40.34 1.93 9.58
N ILE A 228 -39.30 2.67 9.19
CA ILE A 228 -38.53 3.55 10.06
C ILE A 228 -38.75 4.97 9.54
N LYS A 229 -39.31 5.82 10.41
CA LYS A 229 -39.70 7.19 10.02
C LYS A 229 -38.58 8.19 10.24
N ASN A 230 -38.56 9.25 9.45
CA ASN A 230 -37.67 10.41 9.62
C ASN A 230 -36.17 10.07 9.67
N VAL A 231 -35.72 9.10 8.87
CA VAL A 231 -34.31 8.75 8.73
C VAL A 231 -33.58 9.96 8.12
N PRO A 232 -32.54 10.50 8.80
CA PRO A 232 -31.71 11.57 8.26
C PRO A 232 -30.88 11.08 7.08
N HIS A 233 -30.71 11.93 6.07
CA HIS A 233 -29.75 11.70 5.01
C HIS A 233 -29.26 13.03 4.45
N GLN A 234 -28.00 13.05 4.03
CA GLN A 234 -27.33 14.22 3.49
C GLN A 234 -26.13 13.75 2.65
N VAL A 235 -25.84 14.44 1.56
CA VAL A 235 -24.64 14.15 0.76
C VAL A 235 -23.38 14.23 1.64
N ASN A 236 -22.42 13.35 1.39
CA ASN A 236 -21.17 13.26 2.15
C ASN A 236 -21.34 12.94 3.65
N LYS A 237 -22.47 12.34 4.04
CA LYS A 237 -22.74 11.83 5.39
C LYS A 237 -23.12 10.35 5.37
N ARG A 238 -22.74 9.64 6.43
CA ARG A 238 -23.15 8.26 6.67
C ARG A 238 -24.38 8.27 7.58
N THR A 239 -25.42 7.51 7.21
CA THR A 239 -26.54 7.20 8.09
C THR A 239 -26.49 5.72 8.46
N LYS A 240 -26.41 5.42 9.75
CA LYS A 240 -26.45 4.08 10.29
C LYS A 240 -27.86 3.74 10.76
N ILE A 241 -28.36 2.58 10.36
CA ILE A 241 -29.62 2.00 10.82
C ILE A 241 -29.28 0.65 11.48
N GLN A 242 -29.34 0.61 12.81
CA GLN A 242 -28.85 -0.51 13.61
C GLN A 242 -29.96 -1.13 14.46
N GLY A 243 -30.01 -2.47 14.52
CA GLY A 243 -30.93 -3.22 15.37
C GLY A 243 -31.20 -4.63 14.83
N GLU A 244 -32.20 -5.31 15.38
CA GLU A 244 -32.59 -6.66 14.95
C GLU A 244 -33.50 -6.64 13.71
N TYR A 245 -33.05 -7.21 12.59
CA TYR A 245 -33.79 -7.15 11.32
C TYR A 245 -34.87 -8.24 11.18
N LEU A 246 -34.74 -9.36 11.91
CA LEU A 246 -35.77 -10.40 11.95
C LEU A 246 -36.87 -10.11 12.99
N ASN A 247 -36.53 -9.38 14.05
CA ASN A 247 -37.47 -9.02 15.10
C ASN A 247 -38.14 -7.67 14.82
N THR A 248 -39.30 -7.71 14.17
CA THR A 248 -40.06 -6.50 13.81
C THR A 248 -40.53 -5.64 15.00
N GLN A 249 -40.45 -6.15 16.24
CA GLN A 249 -40.79 -5.41 17.46
C GLN A 249 -39.59 -4.75 18.15
N ALA A 250 -38.35 -5.15 17.82
CA ALA A 250 -37.14 -4.54 18.39
C ALA A 250 -37.05 -3.06 17.99
N THR A 251 -36.36 -2.21 18.74
CA THR A 251 -36.13 -0.80 18.35
C THR A 251 -34.98 -0.70 17.33
N MET A 252 -35.05 0.21 16.35
CA MET A 252 -33.90 0.55 15.50
C MET A 252 -33.30 1.86 15.96
N GLU A 253 -31.99 1.86 16.14
CA GLU A 253 -31.20 3.06 16.34
C GLU A 253 -30.82 3.66 14.98
N VAL A 254 -31.07 4.95 14.81
CA VAL A 254 -30.75 5.68 13.58
C VAL A 254 -29.88 6.87 13.92
N ALA A 255 -28.69 6.94 13.33
CA ALA A 255 -27.74 8.02 13.55
C ALA A 255 -27.10 8.45 12.21
N MET A 256 -26.93 9.75 12.00
CA MET A 256 -26.15 10.29 10.89
C MET A 256 -24.86 10.93 11.42
N ASP A 257 -23.73 10.62 10.79
CA ASP A 257 -22.42 11.09 11.20
C ASP A 257 -21.46 11.27 10.01
N ASP A 258 -20.25 11.73 10.33
CA ASP A 258 -19.18 12.06 9.36
C ASP A 258 -18.17 10.91 9.24
N LYS A 259 -18.47 9.74 9.82
CA LYS A 259 -17.53 8.62 10.01
C LYS A 259 -17.50 7.71 8.77
N TRP A 260 -17.31 8.30 7.60
CA TRP A 260 -17.38 7.60 6.30
C TRP A 260 -16.37 6.44 6.18
N ASN A 261 -15.19 6.62 6.78
CA ASN A 261 -14.06 5.69 6.74
C ASN A 261 -13.95 4.78 7.99
N GLU A 262 -14.88 4.86 8.94
CA GLU A 262 -14.91 3.95 10.10
C GLU A 262 -15.61 2.63 9.72
N VAL A 263 -15.01 1.51 10.13
CA VAL A 263 -15.59 0.17 9.99
C VAL A 263 -16.45 -0.12 11.22
N GLU A 264 -17.67 -0.62 11.00
CA GLU A 264 -18.58 -0.97 12.09
C GLU A 264 -18.09 -2.20 12.86
N GLY A 265 -18.28 -2.21 14.18
CA GLY A 265 -17.73 -3.23 15.08
C GLY A 265 -16.34 -2.89 15.65
N GLU A 266 -15.73 -1.76 15.27
CA GLU A 266 -14.42 -1.33 15.79
C GLU A 266 -14.49 -0.25 16.89
N GLY A 267 -15.68 0.04 17.41
CA GLY A 267 -15.88 0.90 18.58
C GLY A 267 -15.85 0.12 19.89
N GLY A 268 -15.31 0.71 20.95
CA GLY A 268 -15.26 0.11 22.30
C GLY A 268 -13.87 0.07 22.91
N LYS A 269 -12.82 0.20 22.09
CA LYS A 269 -11.44 0.36 22.58
C LYS A 269 -11.34 1.57 23.47
N VAL A 270 -10.56 1.45 24.53
CA VAL A 270 -10.25 2.56 25.44
C VAL A 270 -8.83 3.04 25.24
N THR A 271 -8.61 4.31 25.57
CA THR A 271 -7.27 4.88 25.58
C THR A 271 -6.54 4.43 26.83
N TYR A 272 -5.45 3.69 26.66
CA TYR A 272 -4.53 3.36 27.74
C TYR A 272 -3.65 4.58 28.03
N PHE A 273 -3.48 4.92 29.30
CA PHE A 273 -2.58 6.02 29.73
C PHE A 273 -1.31 5.42 30.34
N PRO A 274 -0.16 5.49 29.64
CA PRO A 274 1.09 4.90 30.12
C PRO A 274 1.57 5.53 31.43
N LYS A 275 2.16 4.70 32.30
CA LYS A 275 2.77 5.16 33.56
C LYS A 275 3.99 6.03 33.32
N TRP A 276 4.72 5.74 32.25
CA TRP A 276 5.92 6.45 31.83
C TRP A 276 5.74 6.95 30.39
N VAL A 277 6.15 8.19 30.14
CA VAL A 277 6.28 8.74 28.79
C VAL A 277 7.69 9.27 28.59
N CYS A 278 8.19 9.17 27.37
CA CYS A 278 9.43 9.83 26.97
C CYS A 278 9.20 11.35 27.01
N LYS A 279 10.05 12.08 27.72
CA LYS A 279 10.00 13.55 27.81
C LYS A 279 11.00 14.22 26.87
N ASP A 280 12.09 13.52 26.57
CA ASP A 280 13.17 13.98 25.71
C ASP A 280 13.64 12.82 24.84
N LEU A 281 13.34 12.90 23.54
CA LEU A 281 13.65 11.86 22.55
C LEU A 281 15.16 11.69 22.36
N ALA A 282 15.91 12.78 22.35
CA ALA A 282 17.36 12.76 22.09
C ALA A 282 18.15 11.97 23.13
N ASN A 283 17.67 11.94 24.38
CA ASN A 283 18.31 11.23 25.48
C ASN A 283 17.52 10.00 25.93
N TRP A 284 16.42 9.66 25.25
CA TRP A 284 15.46 8.62 25.66
C TRP A 284 15.13 8.68 27.16
N SER A 285 14.90 9.89 27.68
CA SER A 285 14.64 10.13 29.09
C SER A 285 13.18 10.50 29.32
N GLY A 286 12.63 10.14 30.47
CA GLY A 286 11.20 10.32 30.70
C GLY A 286 10.77 10.13 32.14
N GLY A 287 9.46 10.18 32.36
CA GLY A 287 8.86 10.01 33.68
C GLY A 287 7.35 9.96 33.62
N SER A 288 6.70 10.12 34.76
CA SER A 288 5.23 10.17 34.83
C SER A 288 4.67 11.39 34.07
N ASN A 289 3.46 11.21 33.55
CA ASN A 289 2.68 12.23 32.86
C ASN A 289 1.24 12.20 33.38
N ASP A 290 0.73 13.35 33.81
CA ASP A 290 -0.68 13.50 34.18
C ASP A 290 -1.48 13.91 32.94
N PHE A 291 -2.11 12.93 32.29
CA PHE A 291 -2.87 13.16 31.06
C PHE A 291 -4.12 14.03 31.27
N GLN A 292 -4.59 14.20 32.50
CA GLN A 292 -5.76 15.04 32.82
C GLN A 292 -5.38 16.52 32.98
N ASN A 293 -4.10 16.81 33.27
CA ASN A 293 -3.64 18.18 33.42
C ASN A 293 -3.37 18.81 32.03
N PRO A 294 -4.05 19.91 31.64
CA PRO A 294 -3.83 20.57 30.36
C PRO A 294 -2.40 21.11 30.17
N ASN A 295 -1.64 21.29 31.25
CA ASN A 295 -0.27 21.79 31.20
C ASN A 295 0.79 20.67 31.12
N SER A 296 0.41 19.39 31.22
CA SER A 296 1.32 18.27 30.99
C SER A 296 1.81 18.24 29.55
N GLN A 297 2.92 17.54 29.28
CA GLN A 297 3.45 17.37 27.92
C GLN A 297 2.39 16.76 27.00
N PHE A 298 1.81 15.63 27.41
CA PHE A 298 0.69 14.99 26.72
C PHE A 298 -0.57 15.08 27.58
N SER A 299 -1.71 15.41 26.97
CA SER A 299 -2.96 15.63 27.69
C SER A 299 -4.17 15.29 26.84
N ILE A 300 -5.26 14.84 27.47
CA ILE A 300 -6.54 14.60 26.79
C ILE A 300 -7.17 15.87 26.19
N HIS A 301 -6.70 17.06 26.58
CA HIS A 301 -7.10 18.32 25.95
C HIS A 301 -6.43 18.57 24.59
N ARG A 302 -5.43 17.73 24.24
CA ARG A 302 -4.65 17.77 23.00
C ARG A 302 -4.48 16.34 22.48
N MET A 303 -5.61 15.75 22.11
CA MET A 303 -5.66 14.41 21.56
C MET A 303 -6.62 14.29 20.37
N MET A 304 -6.42 13.28 19.55
CA MET A 304 -7.32 12.89 18.46
C MET A 304 -7.43 11.36 18.45
N GLU A 305 -8.64 10.85 18.34
CA GLU A 305 -8.91 9.40 18.33
C GLU A 305 -9.46 8.96 16.98
N THR A 306 -9.12 7.72 16.64
CA THR A 306 -9.79 6.87 15.66
C THR A 306 -10.30 5.61 16.38
N PRO A 307 -10.98 4.67 15.69
CA PRO A 307 -11.35 3.40 16.30
C PRO A 307 -10.16 2.66 16.93
N ASN A 308 -9.00 2.63 16.26
CA ASN A 308 -7.84 1.84 16.70
C ASN A 308 -6.66 2.66 17.23
N LEU A 309 -6.64 3.99 17.04
CA LEU A 309 -5.48 4.84 17.35
C LEU A 309 -5.86 6.04 18.21
N VAL A 310 -4.91 6.50 19.02
CA VAL A 310 -5.00 7.78 19.73
C VAL A 310 -3.70 8.56 19.56
N ALA A 311 -3.82 9.79 19.09
CA ALA A 311 -2.72 10.74 19.00
C ALA A 311 -2.74 11.70 20.20
N PHE A 312 -1.58 11.98 20.78
CA PHE A 312 -1.35 13.08 21.71
C PHE A 312 -0.25 14.00 21.16
N TRP A 313 -0.34 15.30 21.45
CA TRP A 313 0.71 16.24 21.04
C TRP A 313 1.08 17.25 22.12
N GLU A 314 2.31 17.73 22.03
CA GLU A 314 2.87 18.73 22.94
C GLU A 314 2.16 20.10 22.85
N PRO A 315 2.09 20.86 23.96
CA PRO A 315 1.35 22.14 23.99
C PRO A 315 1.85 23.19 23.00
N GLN A 316 3.10 23.12 22.55
CA GLN A 316 3.73 24.02 21.59
C GLN A 316 3.08 23.97 20.20
N PHE A 317 2.41 22.87 19.84
CA PHE A 317 1.61 22.81 18.60
C PHE A 317 0.33 23.66 18.68
N GLY A 318 -0.10 24.05 19.88
CA GLY A 318 -1.39 24.69 20.14
C GLY A 318 -2.52 23.66 20.26
N SER A 319 -3.76 24.11 20.02
CA SER A 319 -4.96 23.27 20.09
C SER A 319 -5.15 22.36 18.89
N ASP A 320 -4.48 22.63 17.77
CA ASP A 320 -4.57 21.84 16.55
C ASP A 320 -3.23 21.91 15.78
N PRO A 321 -2.48 20.78 15.66
CA PRO A 321 -1.21 20.72 14.94
C PRO A 321 -1.29 21.17 13.47
N GLU A 322 -2.45 21.08 12.83
CA GLU A 322 -2.65 21.54 11.45
C GLU A 322 -2.64 23.07 11.33
N THR A 323 -2.95 23.75 12.43
CA THR A 323 -2.95 25.23 12.52
C THR A 323 -1.76 25.77 13.30
N CYS A 324 -0.79 24.89 13.65
CA CYS A 324 0.41 25.27 14.38
C CYS A 324 1.05 26.51 13.76
N SER A 325 1.33 27.53 14.58
CA SER A 325 1.82 28.83 14.14
C SER A 325 3.18 28.72 13.45
N ASN A 326 4.02 27.79 13.91
CA ASN A 326 5.30 27.50 13.29
C ASN A 326 5.12 26.50 12.13
N ALA A 327 5.27 27.01 10.90
CA ALA A 327 5.14 26.21 9.69
C ALA A 327 6.13 25.02 9.61
N ASN A 328 7.26 25.07 10.32
CA ASN A 328 8.22 23.95 10.33
C ASN A 328 7.71 22.73 11.09
N TYR A 329 6.79 22.91 12.05
CA TYR A 329 6.22 21.81 12.82
C TYR A 329 4.78 21.50 12.45
N ARG A 330 4.18 22.28 11.55
CA ARG A 330 2.83 22.00 11.04
C ARG A 330 2.84 20.73 10.20
N PHE A 331 1.87 19.85 10.43
CA PHE A 331 1.64 18.63 9.65
C PHE A 331 0.14 18.30 9.57
N PRO A 332 -0.31 17.55 8.55
CA PRO A 332 -1.74 17.25 8.35
C PRO A 332 -2.21 16.10 9.25
N LEU A 333 -2.44 16.38 10.54
CA LEU A 333 -2.79 15.37 11.56
C LEU A 333 -3.98 14.49 11.16
N ARG A 334 -5.07 15.07 10.65
CA ARG A 334 -6.30 14.34 10.29
C ARG A 334 -6.05 13.37 9.13
N ASP A 335 -5.37 13.83 8.08
CA ASP A 335 -5.01 12.97 6.93
C ASP A 335 -4.03 11.87 7.35
N LEU A 336 -3.05 12.19 8.22
CA LEU A 336 -2.12 11.22 8.80
C LEU A 336 -2.85 10.16 9.62
N MET A 337 -3.71 10.58 10.57
CA MET A 337 -4.46 9.66 11.43
C MET A 337 -5.40 8.77 10.63
N ALA A 338 -6.06 9.31 9.59
CA ALA A 338 -6.92 8.54 8.71
C ALA A 338 -6.14 7.48 7.91
N GLU A 339 -4.90 7.78 7.50
CA GLU A 339 -4.03 6.83 6.80
C GLU A 339 -3.41 5.80 7.76
N ALA A 340 -2.94 6.23 8.93
CA ALA A 340 -2.40 5.36 9.96
C ALA A 340 -3.44 4.33 10.44
N GLU A 341 -4.71 4.74 10.53
CA GLU A 341 -5.84 3.86 10.86
C GLU A 341 -6.02 2.75 9.81
N LYS A 342 -5.76 3.04 8.53
CA LYS A 342 -5.78 2.04 7.44
C LYS A 342 -4.59 1.11 7.51
N MET A 343 -3.40 1.64 7.78
CA MET A 343 -2.19 0.84 8.02
C MET A 343 -2.39 -0.13 9.17
N TYR A 344 -2.94 0.34 10.30
CA TYR A 344 -3.23 -0.48 11.47
C TYR A 344 -4.15 -1.65 11.10
N ARG A 345 -5.27 -1.36 10.43
CA ARG A 345 -6.20 -2.41 10.01
C ARG A 345 -5.55 -3.38 9.05
N PHE A 346 -4.77 -2.90 8.08
CA PHE A 346 -4.04 -3.78 7.16
C PHE A 346 -3.08 -4.71 7.90
N PHE A 347 -2.31 -4.21 8.87
CA PHE A 347 -1.36 -5.02 9.65
C PHE A 347 -2.04 -6.06 10.54
N ARG A 348 -3.18 -5.71 11.13
CA ARG A 348 -3.98 -6.63 11.95
C ARG A 348 -4.78 -7.63 11.11
N ASP A 349 -5.46 -7.15 10.07
CA ASP A 349 -6.52 -7.89 9.39
C ASP A 349 -6.01 -8.62 8.16
N GLU A 350 -5.07 -8.05 7.42
CA GLU A 350 -4.51 -8.67 6.20
C GLU A 350 -3.22 -9.41 6.50
N LEU A 351 -2.28 -8.77 7.22
CA LEU A 351 -1.00 -9.39 7.57
C LEU A 351 -1.07 -10.27 8.84
N LYS A 352 -2.20 -10.23 9.56
CA LYS A 352 -2.49 -11.03 10.75
C LYS A 352 -1.46 -10.91 11.88
N PHE A 353 -0.78 -9.78 12.05
CA PHE A 353 0.17 -9.65 13.18
C PHE A 353 -0.51 -9.70 14.56
N ALA A 354 -1.80 -9.37 14.64
CA ALA A 354 -2.61 -9.54 15.84
C ALA A 354 -3.90 -10.30 15.50
N GLU A 355 -4.38 -11.12 16.43
CA GLU A 355 -5.58 -11.94 16.26
C GLU A 355 -6.77 -11.30 16.94
N LYS A 356 -7.75 -10.81 16.15
CA LYS A 356 -9.01 -10.26 16.67
C LYS A 356 -9.69 -11.24 17.63
N GLY A 357 -10.16 -10.72 18.76
CA GLY A 357 -10.78 -11.48 19.85
C GLY A 357 -9.79 -12.18 20.78
N ASN A 358 -8.48 -12.08 20.52
CA ASN A 358 -7.43 -12.73 21.29
C ASN A 358 -6.16 -11.85 21.38
N SER A 359 -6.34 -10.53 21.35
CA SER A 359 -5.24 -9.57 21.39
C SER A 359 -5.54 -8.44 22.36
N LEU A 360 -4.52 -7.95 23.09
CA LEU A 360 -4.66 -6.69 23.85
C LEU A 360 -5.00 -5.50 22.95
N SER A 361 -4.69 -5.62 21.66
CA SER A 361 -5.09 -4.63 20.67
C SER A 361 -6.60 -4.54 20.51
N ASP A 362 -7.40 -5.55 20.93
CA ASP A 362 -8.87 -5.50 20.92
C ASP A 362 -9.45 -4.55 21.98
N ASP A 363 -8.71 -4.33 23.07
CA ASP A 363 -9.15 -3.50 24.19
C ASP A 363 -8.60 -2.06 24.11
N TYR A 364 -7.40 -1.88 23.55
CA TYR A 364 -6.66 -0.61 23.62
C TYR A 364 -6.32 -0.02 22.26
N ARG A 365 -6.38 1.32 22.18
CA ARG A 365 -5.89 2.09 21.03
C ARG A 365 -4.37 2.16 21.01
N LEU A 366 -3.73 1.94 19.86
CA LEU A 366 -2.29 2.21 19.66
C LEU A 366 -2.02 3.72 19.79
N ILE A 367 -0.96 4.08 20.51
CA ILE A 367 -0.70 5.46 20.90
C ILE A 367 0.33 6.12 19.98
N LEU A 368 0.04 7.32 19.47
CA LEU A 368 0.95 8.16 18.70
C LEU A 368 1.30 9.41 19.51
N PHE A 369 2.55 9.56 19.94
CA PHE A 369 3.05 10.75 20.64
C PHE A 369 3.77 11.69 19.68
N PHE A 370 3.25 12.91 19.51
CA PHE A 370 3.83 13.93 18.64
C PHE A 370 4.64 14.96 19.43
N TYR A 371 5.93 15.03 19.14
CA TYR A 371 6.92 15.90 19.78
C TYR A 371 7.20 17.13 18.92
N TYR A 372 7.18 18.31 19.53
CA TYR A 372 7.55 19.57 18.94
C TYR A 372 9.08 19.67 18.94
N SER A 373 9.72 18.94 18.02
CA SER A 373 11.17 18.81 17.93
C SER A 373 11.65 18.78 16.47
N ASP A 374 12.86 19.29 16.25
CA ASP A 374 13.57 19.19 14.97
C ASP A 374 14.25 17.83 14.76
N GLU A 375 14.31 17.00 15.80
CA GLU A 375 14.90 15.68 15.77
C GLU A 375 14.20 14.82 14.71
N GLY A 376 14.86 14.53 13.58
CA GLY A 376 14.21 14.06 12.34
C GLY A 376 13.75 12.59 12.32
N THR A 377 13.36 12.01 13.46
CA THR A 377 13.14 10.57 13.62
C THR A 377 11.71 10.23 14.03
N VAL A 378 11.28 9.01 13.68
CA VAL A 378 10.06 8.37 14.18
C VAL A 378 10.52 7.05 14.81
N TYR A 379 9.93 6.68 15.94
CA TYR A 379 10.22 5.42 16.61
C TYR A 379 8.92 4.65 16.88
N GLY A 380 8.97 3.34 16.74
CA GLY A 380 7.90 2.41 17.04
C GLY A 380 8.28 1.40 18.11
N GLY A 381 7.29 0.98 18.90
CA GLY A 381 7.48 0.01 19.96
C GLY A 381 6.23 -0.10 20.82
N SER A 382 6.41 -0.05 22.13
CA SER A 382 5.32 -0.27 23.08
C SER A 382 5.42 0.57 24.34
N ALA A 383 4.29 0.70 25.03
CA ALA A 383 4.21 1.32 26.34
C ALA A 383 3.64 0.32 27.37
N ASP A 384 4.32 0.24 28.53
CA ASP A 384 3.98 -0.62 29.68
C ASP A 384 3.74 -2.11 29.33
N ASP A 385 4.32 -2.62 28.24
CA ASP A 385 4.07 -3.97 27.70
C ASP A 385 2.58 -4.28 27.51
N LYS A 386 1.78 -3.26 27.15
CA LYS A 386 0.32 -3.37 27.03
C LYS A 386 -0.23 -2.87 25.71
N VAL A 387 0.38 -1.84 25.16
CA VAL A 387 -0.13 -1.16 23.97
C VAL A 387 1.02 -0.82 23.04
N GLY A 388 0.79 -0.95 21.74
CA GLY A 388 1.69 -0.41 20.74
C GLY A 388 1.80 1.11 20.90
N ALA A 389 3.00 1.65 20.69
CA ALA A 389 3.25 3.08 20.82
C ALA A 389 4.23 3.56 19.75
N MET A 390 4.10 4.84 19.40
CA MET A 390 4.97 5.53 18.46
C MET A 390 5.37 6.89 19.01
N TRP A 391 6.60 7.30 18.72
CA TRP A 391 7.16 8.61 19.09
C TRP A 391 7.58 9.33 17.82
N ILE A 392 6.93 10.46 17.52
CA ILE A 392 6.87 11.03 16.19
C ILE A 392 7.30 12.49 16.24
N THR A 393 8.20 12.90 15.36
CA THR A 393 8.45 14.31 15.07
C THR A 393 7.88 14.71 13.71
N PRO A 394 7.44 15.98 13.53
CA PRO A 394 6.78 16.43 12.31
C PRO A 394 7.57 16.22 11.02
N ASN A 395 8.91 16.25 11.08
CA ASN A 395 9.78 16.29 9.90
C ASN A 395 9.62 15.10 8.94
N ARG A 396 9.20 13.93 9.45
CA ARG A 396 9.01 12.71 8.64
C ARG A 396 7.55 12.47 8.22
N VAL A 397 6.63 13.35 8.62
CA VAL A 397 5.18 13.13 8.47
C VAL A 397 4.44 14.33 7.87
N LYS A 398 5.18 15.25 7.23
CA LYS A 398 4.61 16.46 6.61
C LYS A 398 3.75 16.16 5.39
N ASN A 399 4.07 15.09 4.66
CA ASN A 399 3.40 14.74 3.40
C ASN A 399 3.28 13.22 3.29
N ALA A 400 2.22 12.78 2.61
CA ALA A 400 2.11 11.41 2.14
C ALA A 400 3.16 11.12 1.02
N PRO A 401 3.58 9.86 0.81
CA PRO A 401 3.21 8.67 1.60
C PRO A 401 3.88 8.68 2.98
N TYR A 402 3.14 8.27 4.02
CA TYR A 402 3.63 8.25 5.40
C TYR A 402 4.45 6.97 5.68
N GLY A 403 5.50 6.73 4.89
CA GLY A 403 6.32 5.52 4.97
C GLY A 403 6.92 5.28 6.36
N ALA A 404 7.42 6.34 7.00
CA ALA A 404 7.92 6.25 8.38
C ALA A 404 6.83 5.78 9.37
N ILE A 405 5.57 6.21 9.22
CA ILE A 405 4.49 5.74 10.08
C ILE A 405 4.22 4.25 9.87
N ALA A 406 4.16 3.79 8.62
CA ALA A 406 3.92 2.38 8.31
C ALA A 406 5.07 1.48 8.81
N HIS A 407 6.32 1.90 8.65
CA HIS A 407 7.49 1.17 9.16
C HIS A 407 7.46 1.04 10.69
N GLU A 408 7.34 2.16 11.39
CA GLU A 408 7.41 2.18 12.86
C GLU A 408 6.17 1.55 13.50
N MET A 409 5.00 1.66 12.86
CA MET A 409 3.82 0.89 13.27
C MET A 409 4.06 -0.62 13.13
N GLY A 410 4.89 -1.05 12.17
CA GLY A 410 5.36 -2.44 12.08
C GLY A 410 6.04 -2.92 13.36
N HIS A 411 6.93 -2.11 13.95
CA HIS A 411 7.55 -2.42 15.25
C HIS A 411 6.53 -2.48 16.39
N ALA A 412 5.53 -1.58 16.39
CA ALA A 412 4.46 -1.66 17.38
C ALA A 412 3.65 -2.97 17.28
N PHE A 413 3.42 -3.49 16.07
CA PHE A 413 2.77 -4.79 15.88
C PHE A 413 3.65 -5.99 16.26
N GLN A 414 4.96 -5.91 16.04
CA GLN A 414 5.92 -6.92 16.52
C GLN A 414 5.91 -7.01 18.05
N GLU A 415 5.74 -5.88 18.73
CA GLU A 415 5.55 -5.83 20.18
C GLU A 415 4.16 -6.34 20.61
N ILE A 416 3.09 -6.04 19.87
CA ILE A 416 1.76 -6.63 20.14
C ILE A 416 1.82 -8.16 20.13
N VAL A 417 2.50 -8.76 19.14
CA VAL A 417 2.75 -10.23 19.11
C VAL A 417 3.39 -10.71 20.41
N ARG A 418 4.40 -9.98 20.91
CA ARG A 418 5.11 -10.32 22.16
C ARG A 418 4.15 -10.34 23.35
N PHE A 419 3.24 -9.37 23.47
CA PHE A 419 2.28 -9.32 24.58
C PHE A 419 1.25 -10.43 24.49
N ASP A 420 0.71 -10.66 23.29
CA ASP A 420 -0.35 -11.64 23.06
C ASP A 420 0.15 -13.09 23.22
N LYS A 421 1.40 -13.36 22.83
CA LYS A 421 1.99 -14.71 22.85
C LYS A 421 2.99 -14.94 23.98
N GLY A 422 3.37 -13.89 24.70
CA GLY A 422 4.45 -13.92 25.69
C GLY A 422 5.85 -14.16 25.10
N ARG A 423 6.00 -14.05 23.77
CA ARG A 423 7.25 -14.32 23.03
C ARG A 423 7.22 -13.66 21.65
N ASN A 424 8.39 -13.25 21.19
CA ASN A 424 8.71 -12.87 19.81
C ASN A 424 10.08 -13.46 19.40
N PHE A 425 10.59 -13.11 18.21
CA PHE A 425 11.95 -13.48 17.81
C PHE A 425 13.00 -12.90 18.77
N PRO A 426 14.14 -13.57 19.00
CA PRO A 426 15.15 -13.17 19.98
C PRO A 426 15.89 -11.85 19.66
N GLY A 427 15.55 -11.17 18.57
CA GLY A 427 16.14 -9.89 18.16
C GLY A 427 16.80 -9.94 16.77
N GLY A 428 17.51 -8.87 16.44
CA GLY A 428 18.33 -8.76 15.23
C GLY A 428 17.58 -8.24 13.99
N SER A 429 18.21 -8.40 12.83
CA SER A 429 17.78 -7.82 11.56
C SER A 429 16.34 -8.14 11.15
N ILE A 430 15.75 -9.21 11.69
CA ILE A 430 14.37 -9.59 11.34
C ILE A 430 13.33 -8.55 11.75
N PHE A 431 13.56 -7.76 12.81
CA PHE A 431 12.66 -6.68 13.23
C PHE A 431 12.56 -5.63 12.13
N GLU A 432 13.71 -5.10 11.70
CA GLU A 432 13.80 -4.12 10.61
C GLU A 432 13.30 -4.66 9.28
N MET A 433 13.72 -5.87 8.91
CA MET A 433 13.30 -6.50 7.65
C MET A 433 11.78 -6.75 7.62
N THR A 434 11.18 -7.10 8.76
CA THR A 434 9.73 -7.28 8.87
C THR A 434 9.01 -5.94 8.79
N SER A 435 9.48 -4.89 9.46
CA SER A 435 8.88 -3.56 9.37
C SER A 435 8.94 -3.01 7.94
N GLN A 436 10.05 -3.22 7.23
CA GLN A 436 10.16 -2.91 5.80
C GLN A 436 9.23 -3.75 4.91
N TYR A 437 9.06 -5.03 5.25
CA TYR A 437 8.08 -5.89 4.57
C TYR A 437 6.65 -5.37 4.78
N MET A 438 6.27 -5.03 6.01
CA MET A 438 4.93 -4.51 6.32
C MET A 438 4.65 -3.19 5.60
N LEU A 439 5.62 -2.27 5.62
CA LEU A 439 5.63 -1.04 4.84
C LEU A 439 5.39 -1.32 3.35
N TRP A 440 6.16 -2.25 2.76
CA TRP A 440 6.08 -2.56 1.34
C TRP A 440 4.81 -3.34 0.95
N GLN A 441 4.25 -4.12 1.88
CA GLN A 441 2.95 -4.76 1.69
C GLN A 441 1.85 -3.72 1.56
N TYR A 442 1.85 -2.70 2.42
CA TYR A 442 0.87 -1.61 2.39
C TYR A 442 1.10 -0.66 1.20
N TYR A 443 2.31 -0.12 1.06
CA TYR A 443 2.73 0.69 -0.08
C TYR A 443 3.48 -0.17 -1.10
N SER A 444 2.73 -0.80 -2.01
CA SER A 444 3.31 -1.67 -3.06
C SER A 444 4.38 -0.96 -3.91
N ASN A 445 4.30 0.36 -4.05
CA ASN A 445 5.27 1.20 -4.75
C ASN A 445 6.43 1.73 -3.89
N TRP A 446 6.64 1.21 -2.68
CA TRP A 446 7.74 1.58 -1.78
C TRP A 446 9.13 1.56 -2.45
N ILE A 447 9.41 0.52 -3.23
CA ILE A 447 10.68 0.40 -3.97
C ILE A 447 10.90 1.51 -5.02
N VAL A 448 9.88 2.33 -5.30
CA VAL A 448 9.96 3.49 -6.18
C VAL A 448 10.25 4.77 -5.40
N PHE A 449 9.46 5.09 -4.37
CA PHE A 449 9.61 6.36 -3.65
C PHE A 449 10.73 6.33 -2.59
N GLU A 450 11.15 5.14 -2.13
CA GLU A 450 12.37 4.93 -1.33
C GLU A 450 13.34 3.97 -2.03
N ASN A 451 13.57 4.19 -3.33
CA ASN A 451 14.38 3.32 -4.17
C ASN A 451 15.83 3.08 -3.70
N TYR A 452 16.35 3.93 -2.82
CA TYR A 452 17.67 3.72 -2.21
C TYR A 452 17.75 2.38 -1.47
N HIS A 453 16.65 1.87 -0.90
CA HIS A 453 16.65 0.56 -0.24
C HIS A 453 16.95 -0.59 -1.21
N LEU A 454 16.25 -0.60 -2.36
CA LEU A 454 16.50 -1.58 -3.41
C LEU A 454 17.90 -1.42 -4.01
N THR A 455 18.32 -0.18 -4.28
CA THR A 455 19.64 0.14 -4.84
C THR A 455 20.77 -0.39 -3.95
N ASP A 456 20.64 -0.26 -2.63
CA ASP A 456 21.64 -0.76 -1.70
C ASP A 456 21.59 -2.27 -1.52
N PHE A 457 20.40 -2.88 -1.52
CA PHE A 457 20.28 -4.34 -1.54
C PHE A 457 21.01 -4.98 -2.72
N MET A 458 20.90 -4.40 -3.92
CA MET A 458 21.57 -4.93 -5.12
C MET A 458 23.10 -4.96 -5.02
N LYS A 459 23.70 -4.15 -4.13
CA LYS A 459 25.15 -4.16 -3.87
C LYS A 459 25.53 -5.19 -2.79
N LYS A 460 24.56 -5.67 -2.03
CA LYS A 460 24.72 -6.42 -0.78
C LYS A 460 24.01 -7.78 -0.81
N ASN A 461 23.46 -8.21 -1.93
CA ASN A 461 22.71 -9.46 -2.08
C ASN A 461 23.54 -10.73 -1.82
N HIS A 462 24.86 -10.63 -1.85
CA HIS A 462 25.80 -11.70 -1.49
C HIS A 462 25.93 -11.91 0.03
N TYR A 463 25.54 -10.93 0.86
CA TYR A 463 25.55 -11.11 2.32
C TYR A 463 24.50 -12.13 2.76
N ALA A 464 24.72 -12.69 3.95
CA ALA A 464 23.84 -13.71 4.48
C ALA A 464 22.40 -13.20 4.64
N PHE A 465 21.41 -14.07 4.50
CA PHE A 465 20.06 -13.73 4.92
C PHE A 465 20.08 -13.39 6.43
N LEU A 466 19.44 -12.28 6.82
CA LEU A 466 19.49 -11.67 8.17
C LEU A 466 20.79 -10.92 8.53
N HIS A 467 21.71 -10.71 7.59
CA HIS A 467 22.92 -9.93 7.86
C HIS A 467 22.60 -8.47 8.21
N GLU A 468 23.21 -7.95 9.27
CA GLU A 468 22.95 -6.61 9.81
C GLU A 468 23.15 -5.50 8.77
N THR A 469 24.16 -5.61 7.91
CA THR A 469 24.40 -4.68 6.77
C THR A 469 23.21 -4.52 5.82
N ASN A 470 22.29 -5.49 5.81
CA ASN A 470 21.09 -5.54 4.98
C ASN A 470 19.77 -5.36 5.76
N MET A 471 19.81 -5.10 7.07
CA MET A 471 18.60 -5.12 7.91
C MET A 471 17.50 -4.19 7.39
N TYR A 472 17.86 -3.01 6.88
CA TYR A 472 16.91 -2.04 6.33
C TYR A 472 16.57 -2.27 4.84
N HIS A 473 17.24 -3.20 4.15
CA HIS A 473 17.21 -3.27 2.68
C HIS A 473 16.69 -4.59 2.12
N SER A 474 16.47 -5.62 2.94
CA SER A 474 16.28 -6.99 2.42
C SER A 474 14.91 -7.65 2.77
N PRO A 475 13.74 -6.98 2.62
CA PRO A 475 12.44 -7.63 2.86
C PRO A 475 12.05 -8.66 1.78
N PHE A 476 12.83 -8.80 0.70
CA PHE A 476 12.45 -9.55 -0.51
C PHE A 476 12.23 -11.05 -0.30
N VAL A 477 12.95 -11.69 0.61
CA VAL A 477 12.69 -13.11 0.94
C VAL A 477 11.34 -13.27 1.65
N LEU A 478 10.95 -12.30 2.49
CA LEU A 478 9.65 -12.30 3.16
C LEU A 478 8.51 -12.14 2.13
N GLU A 479 8.71 -11.27 1.13
CA GLU A 479 7.81 -11.15 -0.03
C GLU A 479 7.69 -12.46 -0.81
N TYR A 480 8.80 -13.14 -1.04
CA TYR A 480 8.78 -14.41 -1.75
C TYR A 480 7.99 -15.47 -0.98
N TRP A 481 8.18 -15.59 0.33
CA TRP A 481 7.37 -16.49 1.15
C TRP A 481 5.89 -16.10 1.15
N ALA A 482 5.57 -14.81 1.16
CA ALA A 482 4.19 -14.34 1.02
C ALA A 482 3.56 -14.74 -0.32
N SER A 483 4.34 -14.74 -1.40
CA SER A 483 3.87 -15.23 -2.72
C SER A 483 3.57 -16.73 -2.77
N LEU A 484 4.15 -17.52 -1.85
CA LEU A 484 3.95 -18.96 -1.76
C LEU A 484 2.81 -19.34 -0.82
N HIS A 485 2.63 -18.60 0.27
CA HIS A 485 1.77 -19.01 1.39
C HIS A 485 0.62 -18.04 1.70
N GLY A 486 0.56 -16.88 1.04
CA GLY A 486 -0.35 -15.79 1.38
C GLY A 486 0.33 -14.67 2.16
N ASN A 487 -0.29 -13.48 2.16
CA ASN A 487 0.24 -12.27 2.78
C ASN A 487 0.33 -12.33 4.32
N ASP A 488 -0.45 -13.20 4.95
CA ASP A 488 -0.49 -13.42 6.41
C ASP A 488 0.67 -14.28 6.94
N VAL A 489 1.45 -14.94 6.07
CA VAL A 489 2.47 -15.90 6.47
C VAL A 489 3.51 -15.30 7.41
N ILE A 490 3.94 -14.06 7.19
CA ILE A 490 4.95 -13.43 8.03
C ILE A 490 4.39 -13.15 9.43
N GLY A 491 3.15 -12.66 9.54
CA GLY A 491 2.48 -12.54 10.82
C GLY A 491 2.38 -13.90 11.52
N ASN A 492 2.02 -14.96 10.78
CA ASN A 492 1.92 -16.33 11.31
C ASN A 492 3.26 -16.85 11.84
N LEU A 493 4.37 -16.55 11.16
CA LEU A 493 5.72 -16.89 11.64
C LEU A 493 6.04 -16.18 12.95
N TRP A 494 5.78 -14.87 13.04
CA TRP A 494 5.98 -14.09 14.27
C TRP A 494 5.16 -14.64 15.45
N ARG A 495 3.90 -15.03 15.22
CA ARG A 495 3.03 -15.59 16.26
C ARG A 495 3.36 -17.05 16.63
N SER A 496 4.16 -17.76 15.83
CA SER A 496 4.42 -19.19 15.98
C SER A 496 5.82 -19.53 16.51
N VAL A 497 6.63 -18.55 16.88
CA VAL A 497 8.02 -18.74 17.35
C VAL A 497 8.09 -19.67 18.56
N GLN A 498 8.99 -20.66 18.52
CA GLN A 498 9.25 -21.58 19.62
C GLN A 498 10.68 -21.45 20.16
N GLY A 499 10.85 -21.54 21.49
CA GLY A 499 12.16 -21.55 22.13
C GLY A 499 13.02 -20.34 21.80
N GLN A 500 14.14 -20.57 21.10
CA GLN A 500 15.10 -19.57 20.62
C GLN A 500 15.24 -19.65 19.10
N GLU A 501 14.20 -20.10 18.39
CA GLU A 501 14.20 -20.15 16.94
C GLU A 501 14.37 -18.74 16.36
N ASP A 502 15.22 -18.63 15.34
CA ASP A 502 15.16 -17.51 14.41
C ASP A 502 14.07 -17.74 13.34
N ILE A 503 13.89 -16.76 12.46
CA ILE A 503 12.87 -16.82 11.40
C ILE A 503 13.11 -17.98 10.43
N VAL A 504 14.37 -18.37 10.16
CA VAL A 504 14.67 -19.47 9.24
C VAL A 504 14.24 -20.80 9.86
N SER A 505 14.58 -21.02 11.13
CA SER A 505 14.18 -22.21 11.87
C SER A 505 12.65 -22.29 12.02
N THR A 506 12.01 -21.17 12.34
CA THR A 506 10.55 -21.04 12.44
C THR A 506 9.87 -21.34 11.11
N TYR A 507 10.35 -20.75 10.01
CA TYR A 507 9.81 -20.96 8.67
C TYR A 507 9.96 -22.40 8.20
N LYS A 508 11.14 -23.00 8.40
CA LYS A 508 11.35 -24.42 8.05
C LYS A 508 10.40 -25.34 8.80
N ARG A 509 10.16 -25.09 10.09
CA ARG A 509 9.18 -25.85 10.88
C ARG A 509 7.76 -25.62 10.35
N TYR A 510 7.38 -24.36 10.10
CA TYR A 510 6.07 -23.97 9.60
C TYR A 510 5.75 -24.63 8.25
N ALA A 511 6.68 -24.58 7.30
CA ALA A 511 6.54 -25.11 5.95
C ALA A 511 6.91 -26.61 5.82
N GLY A 512 7.30 -27.27 6.91
CA GLY A 512 7.71 -28.69 6.89
C GLY A 512 8.97 -28.98 6.07
N LEU A 513 9.89 -28.02 5.99
CA LEU A 513 11.07 -28.08 5.12
C LEU A 513 12.28 -28.69 5.83
N THR A 514 12.92 -29.65 5.16
CA THR A 514 14.30 -30.05 5.48
C THR A 514 15.27 -28.92 5.10
N GLN A 515 16.54 -29.00 5.53
CA GLN A 515 17.54 -28.01 5.13
C GLN A 515 17.71 -27.96 3.59
N THR A 516 17.76 -29.12 2.95
CA THR A 516 17.90 -29.23 1.50
C THR A 516 16.72 -28.57 0.79
N ALA A 517 15.49 -28.89 1.20
CA ALA A 517 14.28 -28.31 0.61
C ALA A 517 14.21 -26.78 0.80
N PHE A 518 14.64 -26.27 1.97
CA PHE A 518 14.76 -24.84 2.23
C PHE A 518 15.77 -24.16 1.29
N ASN A 519 16.97 -24.75 1.14
CA ASN A 519 17.98 -24.23 0.21
C ASN A 519 17.46 -24.21 -1.23
N ASP A 520 16.75 -25.27 -1.65
CA ASP A 520 16.22 -25.37 -3.00
C ASP A 520 15.13 -24.32 -3.26
N GLU A 521 14.25 -24.10 -2.27
CA GLU A 521 13.18 -23.11 -2.35
C GLU A 521 13.71 -21.68 -2.40
N LEU A 522 14.68 -21.36 -1.55
CA LEU A 522 15.28 -20.02 -1.53
C LEU A 522 16.03 -19.72 -2.83
N HIS A 523 16.74 -20.71 -3.39
CA HIS A 523 17.37 -20.58 -4.70
C HIS A 523 16.34 -20.33 -5.82
N ARG A 524 15.19 -21.04 -5.81
CA ARG A 524 14.08 -20.75 -6.75
C ARG A 524 13.56 -19.32 -6.60
N GLY A 525 13.51 -18.79 -5.37
CA GLY A 525 13.21 -17.38 -5.11
C GLY A 525 14.22 -16.44 -5.77
N TYR A 526 15.52 -16.71 -5.62
CA TYR A 526 16.57 -15.86 -6.20
C TYR A 526 16.64 -15.90 -7.72
N LEU A 527 16.25 -17.01 -8.36
CA LEU A 527 16.01 -17.04 -9.81
C LEU A 527 14.91 -16.05 -10.22
N ARG A 528 13.84 -15.93 -9.43
CA ARG A 528 12.76 -14.95 -9.68
C ARG A 528 13.21 -13.52 -9.46
N PHE A 529 14.10 -13.27 -8.50
CA PHE A 529 14.56 -11.91 -8.15
C PHE A 529 15.28 -11.21 -9.29
N MET A 530 15.93 -11.95 -10.20
CA MET A 530 16.58 -11.39 -11.40
C MET A 530 15.63 -10.51 -12.25
N THR A 531 14.32 -10.80 -12.21
CA THR A 531 13.27 -10.01 -12.88
C THR A 531 12.13 -9.63 -11.95
N TRP A 532 12.32 -9.77 -10.64
CA TRP A 532 11.30 -9.53 -9.61
C TRP A 532 9.97 -10.24 -9.89
N ASP A 533 10.05 -11.50 -10.35
CA ASP A 533 8.89 -12.26 -10.81
C ASP A 533 8.02 -12.80 -9.66
N MET A 534 7.26 -11.89 -9.06
CA MET A 534 6.25 -12.14 -8.03
C MET A 534 5.01 -11.30 -8.36
N ASP A 535 3.83 -11.92 -8.43
CA ASP A 535 2.62 -11.32 -9.03
C ASP A 535 2.28 -9.94 -8.46
N ARG A 536 2.32 -9.79 -7.13
CA ARG A 536 1.98 -8.54 -6.42
C ARG A 536 2.82 -7.35 -6.87
N ILE A 537 4.10 -7.58 -7.14
CA ILE A 537 5.10 -6.51 -7.36
C ILE A 537 5.64 -6.47 -8.79
N ARG A 538 5.24 -7.41 -9.67
CA ARG A 538 5.79 -7.56 -11.03
C ARG A 538 5.69 -6.27 -11.84
N THR A 539 4.54 -5.60 -11.81
CA THR A 539 4.33 -4.36 -12.57
C THR A 539 5.22 -3.23 -12.08
N VAL A 540 5.23 -2.96 -10.77
CA VAL A 540 5.98 -1.85 -10.19
C VAL A 540 7.50 -2.07 -10.23
N SER A 541 7.93 -3.33 -10.26
CA SER A 541 9.34 -3.71 -10.31
C SER A 541 9.94 -3.80 -11.72
N THR A 542 9.13 -3.61 -12.77
CA THR A 542 9.56 -3.66 -14.17
C THR A 542 10.79 -2.79 -14.47
N PRO A 543 10.93 -1.55 -13.94
CA PRO A 543 12.13 -0.74 -14.15
C PRO A 543 13.42 -1.33 -13.55
N TYR A 544 13.30 -2.27 -12.61
CA TYR A 544 14.39 -2.82 -11.82
C TYR A 544 14.81 -4.24 -12.23
N ILE A 545 14.22 -4.77 -13.31
CA ILE A 545 14.66 -6.05 -13.88
C ILE A 545 16.08 -5.94 -14.42
N ASN A 546 16.83 -7.04 -14.40
CA ASN A 546 18.13 -7.14 -15.06
C ASN A 546 19.16 -6.09 -14.54
N GLN A 547 19.12 -5.80 -13.23
CA GLN A 547 20.02 -4.83 -12.58
C GLN A 547 21.07 -5.46 -11.65
N HIS A 548 21.00 -6.77 -11.39
CA HIS A 548 21.99 -7.47 -10.58
C HIS A 548 23.40 -7.35 -11.18
N LYS A 549 24.40 -7.32 -10.32
CA LYS A 549 25.82 -7.30 -10.73
C LYS A 549 26.61 -8.25 -9.84
N THR A 550 27.56 -8.94 -10.43
CA THR A 550 28.51 -9.79 -9.72
C THR A 550 29.84 -9.72 -10.45
N LYS A 551 30.89 -9.37 -9.72
CA LYS A 551 32.25 -9.38 -10.24
C LYS A 551 32.82 -10.79 -10.11
N LEU A 552 33.43 -11.26 -11.18
CA LEU A 552 34.19 -12.50 -11.22
C LEU A 552 35.60 -12.21 -11.76
N ASP A 553 36.62 -12.82 -11.17
CA ASP A 553 37.99 -12.72 -11.64
C ASP A 553 38.27 -13.88 -12.62
N ALA A 554 38.76 -13.55 -13.82
CA ALA A 554 39.13 -14.55 -14.82
C ALA A 554 40.33 -15.38 -14.34
N LEU A 555 40.28 -16.68 -14.61
CA LEU A 555 41.34 -17.65 -14.38
C LEU A 555 41.76 -18.29 -15.72
N ASP A 556 42.74 -19.18 -15.67
CA ASP A 556 43.17 -19.97 -16.82
C ASP A 556 42.05 -20.91 -17.31
N ASP A 557 42.20 -21.39 -18.55
CA ASP A 557 41.30 -22.36 -19.19
C ASP A 557 39.80 -21.97 -19.23
N GLY A 558 39.51 -20.67 -19.18
CA GLY A 558 38.15 -20.13 -19.27
C GLY A 558 37.33 -20.27 -17.98
N TRP A 559 37.97 -20.58 -16.86
CA TRP A 559 37.34 -20.52 -15.54
C TRP A 559 37.27 -19.08 -15.02
N TYR A 560 36.27 -18.81 -14.19
CA TYR A 560 36.09 -17.56 -13.47
C TYR A 560 35.87 -17.88 -12.00
N GLN A 561 36.48 -17.12 -11.10
CA GLN A 561 36.22 -17.21 -9.66
C GLN A 561 35.39 -16.02 -9.20
N VAL A 562 34.47 -16.23 -8.26
CA VAL A 562 33.77 -15.11 -7.63
C VAL A 562 34.77 -14.16 -6.95
N ALA A 563 34.64 -12.85 -7.17
CA ALA A 563 35.45 -11.87 -6.49
C ALA A 563 35.12 -11.86 -4.99
N LYS A 564 36.12 -11.59 -4.15
CA LYS A 564 35.98 -11.62 -2.69
C LYS A 564 34.83 -10.75 -2.19
N GLU A 565 34.68 -9.53 -2.72
CA GLU A 565 33.64 -8.56 -2.39
C GLU A 565 32.22 -8.97 -2.84
N ASN A 566 32.07 -10.06 -3.59
CA ASN A 566 30.79 -10.63 -4.00
C ASN A 566 30.63 -12.09 -3.58
N CYS A 567 31.53 -12.62 -2.76
CA CYS A 567 31.43 -14.00 -2.31
C CYS A 567 30.14 -14.22 -1.50
N PRO A 568 29.28 -15.19 -1.89
CA PRO A 568 28.04 -15.40 -1.20
C PRO A 568 28.28 -15.99 0.18
N GLN A 569 27.62 -15.43 1.18
CA GLN A 569 27.56 -15.96 2.53
C GLN A 569 26.37 -16.93 2.67
N ASN A 570 26.09 -17.41 3.88
CA ASN A 570 24.92 -18.27 4.14
C ASN A 570 23.62 -17.65 3.61
N TYR A 571 23.04 -18.26 2.59
CA TYR A 571 21.83 -17.81 1.91
C TYR A 571 21.95 -16.49 1.14
N GLY A 572 23.16 -15.94 1.01
CA GLY A 572 23.45 -14.86 0.06
C GLY A 572 23.57 -15.41 -1.36
N TYR A 573 23.38 -14.55 -2.36
CA TYR A 573 23.40 -14.97 -3.76
C TYR A 573 24.05 -13.97 -4.71
N ASN A 574 24.40 -14.47 -5.88
CA ASN A 574 24.92 -13.73 -7.01
C ASN A 574 24.01 -13.92 -8.22
N GLY A 575 23.85 -12.86 -9.00
CA GLY A 575 23.26 -12.91 -10.34
C GLY A 575 24.34 -12.56 -11.35
N ILE A 576 24.62 -13.48 -12.27
CA ILE A 576 25.65 -13.35 -13.30
C ILE A 576 24.97 -13.30 -14.65
N ARG A 577 25.07 -12.15 -15.33
CA ARG A 577 24.43 -11.94 -16.63
C ARG A 577 25.23 -12.62 -17.73
N LEU A 578 24.54 -13.23 -18.66
CA LEU A 578 25.13 -13.92 -19.80
C LEU A 578 24.76 -13.23 -21.12
N GLU A 579 25.60 -13.43 -22.13
CA GLU A 579 25.19 -13.22 -23.51
C GLU A 579 24.08 -14.19 -23.88
N VAL A 580 23.17 -13.77 -24.78
CA VAL A 580 22.05 -14.60 -25.22
C VAL A 580 22.42 -15.22 -26.57
N PRO A 581 22.74 -16.52 -26.63
CA PRO A 581 23.00 -17.21 -27.89
C PRO A 581 21.69 -17.48 -28.66
N GLU A 582 21.80 -18.08 -29.85
CA GLU A 582 20.63 -18.45 -30.65
C GLU A 582 19.68 -19.38 -29.87
N ALA A 583 18.38 -19.22 -30.10
CA ALA A 583 17.36 -20.08 -29.50
C ALA A 583 17.64 -21.56 -29.80
N GLY A 584 17.40 -22.43 -28.82
CA GLY A 584 17.73 -23.87 -28.90
C GLY A 584 19.19 -24.20 -28.60
N THR A 585 20.08 -23.22 -28.45
CA THR A 585 21.45 -23.46 -28.01
C THR A 585 21.45 -24.06 -26.60
N LYS A 586 22.16 -25.17 -26.42
CA LYS A 586 22.41 -25.75 -25.09
C LYS A 586 23.61 -25.04 -24.46
N VAL A 587 23.35 -24.29 -23.39
CA VAL A 587 24.39 -23.72 -22.54
C VAL A 587 24.72 -24.67 -21.39
N THR A 588 25.99 -24.73 -21.03
CA THR A 588 26.50 -25.59 -19.96
C THR A 588 27.30 -24.74 -18.98
N LEU A 589 27.03 -24.93 -17.68
CA LEU A 589 27.79 -24.37 -16.57
C LEU A 589 28.53 -25.52 -15.87
N ASP A 590 29.85 -25.53 -15.96
CA ASP A 590 30.69 -26.33 -15.08
C ASP A 590 30.92 -25.53 -13.79
N PHE A 591 30.63 -26.14 -12.65
CA PHE A 591 30.64 -25.51 -11.33
C PHE A 591 31.63 -26.20 -10.41
N LYS A 592 32.38 -25.41 -9.64
CA LYS A 592 33.31 -25.90 -8.62
C LYS A 592 33.31 -25.00 -7.38
N GLY A 593 32.77 -25.49 -6.28
CA GLY A 593 32.90 -24.86 -4.97
C GLY A 593 34.32 -25.00 -4.42
N VAL A 594 34.92 -23.90 -3.98
CA VAL A 594 36.32 -23.86 -3.48
C VAL A 594 36.39 -23.42 -2.03
N ALA A 595 35.49 -23.95 -1.19
CA ALA A 595 35.42 -23.58 0.22
C ALA A 595 36.77 -23.78 0.93
N GLY A 596 37.13 -22.83 1.80
CA GLY A 596 38.43 -22.80 2.48
C GLY A 596 39.57 -22.22 1.62
N ALA A 597 39.28 -21.69 0.43
CA ALA A 597 40.24 -20.93 -0.37
C ALA A 597 40.85 -19.76 0.43
N THR A 598 42.14 -19.49 0.19
CA THR A 598 42.86 -18.40 0.86
C THR A 598 42.20 -17.05 0.60
N GLY A 599 42.06 -16.25 1.65
CA GLY A 599 41.42 -14.92 1.58
C GLY A 599 39.92 -14.93 1.89
N TYR A 600 39.30 -16.10 2.03
CA TYR A 600 37.89 -16.25 2.41
C TYR A 600 37.72 -16.68 3.87
N SER A 601 36.61 -16.24 4.48
CA SER A 601 36.21 -16.67 5.83
C SER A 601 35.69 -18.10 5.79
N ALA A 602 36.20 -18.97 6.67
CA ALA A 602 35.83 -20.37 6.74
C ALA A 602 35.84 -20.88 8.19
N TYR A 603 34.70 -20.83 8.88
CA TYR A 603 34.57 -21.30 10.27
C TYR A 603 33.94 -22.70 10.35
N ASN A 604 32.91 -22.99 9.55
CA ASN A 604 32.13 -24.23 9.52
C ASN A 604 32.25 -24.89 8.14
N LEU A 605 33.50 -25.16 7.75
CA LEU A 605 33.85 -25.64 6.40
C LEU A 605 33.12 -26.94 6.02
N ASP A 606 32.85 -27.82 6.98
CA ASP A 606 32.09 -29.06 6.78
C ASP A 606 30.63 -28.82 6.38
N LYS A 607 30.13 -27.60 6.60
CA LYS A 607 28.77 -27.17 6.21
C LYS A 607 28.70 -26.51 4.83
N ALA A 608 29.81 -26.38 4.11
CA ALA A 608 29.84 -25.77 2.79
C ALA A 608 28.89 -26.46 1.79
N GLY A 609 28.12 -25.63 1.07
CA GLY A 609 27.23 -26.06 0.01
C GLY A 609 26.79 -24.89 -0.86
N TRP A 610 26.32 -25.20 -2.06
CA TRP A 610 25.88 -24.22 -3.05
C TRP A 610 24.56 -24.64 -3.67
N ARG A 611 23.85 -23.67 -4.25
CA ARG A 611 22.82 -23.88 -5.27
C ARG A 611 23.12 -23.04 -6.49
N TYR A 612 22.85 -23.57 -7.66
CA TYR A 612 23.00 -22.84 -8.90
C TYR A 612 21.97 -23.26 -9.95
N GLY A 613 21.70 -22.36 -10.89
CA GLY A 613 20.77 -22.59 -12.00
C GLY A 613 20.69 -21.39 -12.93
N PHE A 614 19.82 -21.52 -13.94
CA PHE A 614 19.61 -20.54 -15.01
C PHE A 614 18.22 -19.92 -14.94
N MET A 615 18.13 -18.66 -15.36
CA MET A 615 16.87 -17.97 -15.62
C MET A 615 16.95 -17.26 -16.97
N ALA A 616 15.91 -17.41 -17.79
CA ALA A 616 15.71 -16.66 -19.02
C ALA A 616 14.42 -15.82 -18.96
N LEU A 617 14.49 -14.58 -19.44
CA LEU A 617 13.33 -13.73 -19.74
C LEU A 617 13.18 -13.64 -21.26
N THR A 618 11.97 -13.86 -21.79
CA THR A 618 11.69 -13.69 -23.22
C THR A 618 11.13 -12.29 -23.52
N SER A 619 11.11 -11.90 -24.79
CA SER A 619 10.51 -10.64 -25.24
C SER A 619 8.99 -10.57 -25.06
N THR A 620 8.33 -11.72 -24.85
CA THR A 620 6.89 -11.79 -24.50
C THR A 620 6.65 -11.62 -23.01
N GLY A 621 7.71 -11.54 -22.20
CA GLY A 621 7.63 -11.49 -20.75
C GLY A 621 7.51 -12.86 -20.09
N GLU A 622 7.70 -13.97 -20.80
CA GLU A 622 7.75 -15.30 -20.19
C GLU A 622 9.08 -15.47 -19.43
N ARG A 623 9.03 -16.05 -18.23
CA ARG A 623 10.21 -16.42 -17.45
C ARG A 623 10.37 -17.93 -17.45
N VAL A 624 11.54 -18.40 -17.84
CA VAL A 624 11.87 -19.83 -17.86
C VAL A 624 13.01 -20.08 -16.89
N TYR A 625 12.82 -21.05 -16.00
CA TYR A 625 13.76 -21.39 -14.93
C TYR A 625 14.32 -22.79 -15.15
N SER A 626 15.61 -23.00 -14.87
CA SER A 626 16.15 -24.35 -14.78
C SER A 626 15.74 -25.06 -13.49
N GLU A 627 16.08 -26.34 -13.38
CA GLU A 627 16.17 -27.01 -12.09
C GLU A 627 17.21 -26.35 -11.18
N THR A 628 17.13 -26.64 -9.88
CA THR A 628 18.13 -26.23 -8.89
C THR A 628 19.20 -27.33 -8.79
N TYR A 629 20.45 -26.98 -9.09
CA TYR A 629 21.61 -27.88 -8.96
C TYR A 629 22.34 -27.63 -7.64
N ALA A 630 23.00 -28.65 -7.09
CA ALA A 630 23.53 -28.64 -5.73
C ALA A 630 24.94 -29.24 -5.54
N GLU A 631 25.49 -29.87 -6.59
CA GLU A 631 26.78 -30.57 -6.50
C GLU A 631 27.93 -29.58 -6.25
N LYS A 632 28.84 -29.96 -5.34
CA LYS A 632 30.03 -29.14 -5.01
C LYS A 632 30.95 -29.00 -6.22
N GLU A 633 31.08 -30.06 -7.00
CA GLU A 633 31.69 -30.05 -8.33
C GLU A 633 30.72 -30.75 -9.27
N GLY A 634 30.23 -30.04 -10.28
CA GLY A 634 29.15 -30.57 -11.09
C GLY A 634 28.89 -29.73 -12.34
N GLN A 635 27.86 -30.14 -13.08
CA GLN A 635 27.50 -29.50 -14.33
C GLN A 635 25.99 -29.23 -14.35
N ALA A 636 25.62 -28.02 -14.75
CA ALA A 636 24.24 -27.62 -15.02
C ALA A 636 24.08 -27.32 -16.52
N THR A 637 22.91 -27.63 -17.09
CA THR A 637 22.64 -27.37 -18.50
C THR A 637 21.29 -26.71 -18.70
N PHE A 638 21.19 -25.82 -19.67
CA PHE A 638 19.95 -25.10 -19.99
C PHE A 638 19.84 -24.90 -21.50
N THR A 639 18.63 -25.06 -22.05
CA THR A 639 18.38 -24.81 -23.48
C THR A 639 17.74 -23.44 -23.60
N VAL A 640 18.35 -22.55 -24.39
CA VAL A 640 17.91 -21.16 -24.49
C VAL A 640 16.53 -21.09 -25.16
N PRO A 641 15.50 -20.55 -24.49
CA PRO A 641 14.16 -20.42 -25.05
C PRO A 641 14.11 -19.47 -26.25
N GLU A 642 13.10 -19.63 -27.10
CA GLU A 642 12.84 -18.67 -28.17
C GLU A 642 12.64 -17.25 -27.63
N LYS A 643 13.12 -16.26 -28.40
CA LYS A 643 12.96 -14.83 -28.10
C LYS A 643 13.51 -14.41 -26.72
N THR A 644 14.50 -15.11 -26.18
CA THR A 644 15.19 -14.72 -24.94
C THR A 644 15.80 -13.33 -25.10
N THR A 645 15.56 -12.45 -24.12
CA THR A 645 16.12 -11.09 -24.02
C THR A 645 17.17 -10.98 -22.93
N TYR A 646 16.99 -11.70 -21.81
CA TYR A 646 17.96 -11.79 -20.74
C TYR A 646 18.19 -13.25 -20.34
N LEU A 647 19.45 -13.61 -20.14
CA LEU A 647 19.87 -14.92 -19.65
C LEU A 647 20.80 -14.70 -18.44
N TRP A 648 20.55 -15.44 -17.37
CA TRP A 648 21.25 -15.31 -16.10
C TRP A 648 21.66 -16.67 -15.55
N VAL A 649 22.82 -16.72 -14.90
CA VAL A 649 23.16 -17.75 -13.92
C VAL A 649 22.97 -17.15 -12.53
N VAL A 650 22.35 -17.90 -11.62
CA VAL A 650 22.26 -17.55 -10.21
C VAL A 650 23.06 -18.56 -9.42
N VAL A 651 23.86 -18.09 -8.46
CA VAL A 651 24.62 -18.93 -7.52
C VAL A 651 24.32 -18.46 -6.10
N MET A 652 23.98 -19.38 -5.20
CA MET A 652 23.65 -19.12 -3.81
C MET A 652 24.53 -19.92 -2.87
N GLY A 653 24.99 -19.31 -1.78
CA GLY A 653 25.59 -20.01 -0.65
C GLY A 653 24.52 -20.81 0.12
N ALA A 654 24.67 -22.12 0.20
CA ALA A 654 23.60 -23.03 0.63
C ALA A 654 24.12 -24.05 1.65
N PRO A 655 24.27 -23.67 2.93
CA PRO A 655 24.88 -24.54 3.93
C PRO A 655 24.08 -25.83 4.13
N THR A 656 24.78 -26.93 4.43
CA THR A 656 24.16 -28.27 4.62
C THR A 656 23.39 -28.40 5.92
N SER A 657 23.56 -27.45 6.85
CA SER A 657 22.74 -27.27 8.05
C SER A 657 22.58 -25.79 8.38
N HIS A 658 21.40 -25.38 8.81
CA HIS A 658 21.17 -24.02 9.29
C HIS A 658 21.83 -23.81 10.66
N ALA A 659 22.48 -22.66 10.82
CA ALA A 659 22.91 -22.11 12.10
C ALA A 659 22.49 -20.64 12.14
N THR A 660 22.04 -20.18 13.31
CA THR A 660 21.71 -18.77 13.54
C THR A 660 22.91 -17.90 13.24
N LEU A 661 22.68 -16.78 12.56
CA LEU A 661 23.74 -15.90 12.12
C LEU A 661 24.52 -15.33 13.31
N ASN A 662 25.85 -15.46 13.25
CA ASN A 662 26.77 -14.79 14.15
C ASN A 662 27.53 -13.72 13.35
N SER A 663 27.25 -12.43 13.60
CA SER A 663 27.83 -11.32 12.83
C SER A 663 29.35 -11.20 12.98
N SER A 664 29.96 -11.84 13.99
CA SER A 664 31.42 -11.91 14.18
C SER A 664 32.08 -13.09 13.47
N ARG A 665 31.29 -14.04 12.96
CA ARG A 665 31.75 -15.28 12.31
C ARG A 665 30.83 -15.64 11.15
N VAL A 666 30.99 -14.93 10.04
CA VAL A 666 30.18 -15.15 8.85
C VAL A 666 30.95 -15.99 7.83
N GLU A 667 30.35 -17.10 7.41
CA GLU A 667 30.91 -17.97 6.38
C GLU A 667 30.85 -17.31 5.01
N GLU A 668 31.84 -17.61 4.18
CA GLU A 668 31.85 -17.28 2.77
C GLU A 668 32.04 -18.54 1.93
N TRP A 669 31.30 -18.61 0.82
CA TRP A 669 31.24 -19.80 -0.02
C TRP A 669 31.78 -19.51 -1.42
N PRO A 670 33.11 -19.39 -1.59
CA PRO A 670 33.70 -19.08 -2.89
C PRO A 670 33.51 -20.24 -3.86
N TYR A 671 33.35 -19.89 -5.13
CA TYR A 671 33.13 -20.84 -6.22
C TYR A 671 33.83 -20.37 -7.49
N GLN A 672 34.02 -21.32 -8.38
CA GLN A 672 34.51 -21.14 -9.74
C GLN A 672 33.44 -21.64 -10.72
N ILE A 673 33.33 -20.96 -11.86
CA ILE A 673 32.44 -21.35 -12.96
C ILE A 673 33.18 -21.34 -14.29
N LYS A 674 32.74 -22.20 -15.21
CA LYS A 674 33.10 -22.17 -16.62
C LYS A 674 31.86 -22.38 -17.46
N LEU A 675 31.73 -21.60 -18.53
CA LEU A 675 30.55 -21.61 -19.39
C LEU A 675 30.91 -22.09 -20.79
N THR A 676 30.05 -22.94 -21.35
CA THR A 676 30.12 -23.40 -22.75
C THR A 676 28.81 -23.04 -23.44
N GLY A 677 28.89 -22.54 -24.68
CA GLY A 677 27.73 -22.10 -25.47
C GLY A 677 27.24 -20.68 -25.17
N THR A 678 27.88 -19.96 -24.24
CA THR A 678 27.62 -18.55 -23.92
C THR A 678 28.85 -17.94 -23.21
N THR A 679 28.85 -16.63 -22.99
CA THR A 679 29.88 -15.90 -22.24
C THR A 679 29.24 -14.99 -21.18
N ILE A 680 30.05 -14.50 -20.23
CA ILE A 680 29.60 -13.62 -19.14
C ILE A 680 29.61 -12.16 -19.61
N ILE A 681 28.58 -11.40 -19.24
CA ILE A 681 28.56 -9.94 -19.33
C ILE A 681 28.96 -9.37 -17.96
N GLN A 682 30.13 -8.73 -17.87
CA GLN A 682 30.61 -8.07 -16.65
C GLN A 682 30.33 -6.57 -16.62
#